data_AF-F9N5X9-F1
#
_entry.id   AF-F9N5X9-F1
#
_cell.length_a   1.000
_cell.length_b   1.000
_cell.length_c   1.000
_cell.angle_alpha   90.00
_cell.angle_beta   90.00
_cell.angle_gamma   90.00
#
_symmetry.space_group_name_H-M   'P 1'
#
loop_
_entity.id
_entity.type
_entity.pdbx_description
1 polymer ?
#
loop_
_entity_poly.entity_id
_entity_poly.type
_entity_poly.pdbx_seq_one_letter_code
_entity_poly.pdbx_strand_id
1 'polypeptide(L)'
;MEKENITDVLENNKITTNKLTSDLETALQINKNAVAEKEKQIAALKASADQAKTNWESINPNASDLLYMEQYETLMKQLTAKSQELQQNQERLTALKNALTLHDLSNVGENAMAIGTNSLSTGSNSIAIGTGSIVTGENSISIGKGSAVTGTKSIAVGVGHIVIGNNSGTFGDPNTIYGDNSYAFGNNNTIGNSTTTHTVGTNTFVLGSNVTTKANNSVILGKDSVATEDNVVSIGSNTSTRKLVNVTDGTIAENSKEAINGNQLWKVSEAKDGAINKTAWQAALGTGKNAAGNTGLVTGDTLHAALANVQIDPSTLTSKANKDASNITSDDAKKWSEKLGTGSVAAGDKGLVTGGTVNTAITNAVNTATSNINSGIKTKLNGKANINASNLTNENVKEWTSKLGVGTVGQGDSSNGLVTGKSVYEAIHKYTPKGLVQTDGKVVTVDKSGTANQIDFSGTDKNGNSILREITGVITNPNDPNSVVNMDTLQSQTQGLNQKLTKAVNVGTATASALAALHPLDYDEANKVSFAVSHGQYNGSKATAFGGFVRPNENIMLSLASTINSNDRAWNAGLSFKIGSGSSHKKVSQNDFEALRNKNDKLENELNQLKEQLSKLSTRLSAKRTSFPDVPNDHWAKEAVETLHGNDVLDGYPDGEFKGDKQLTRYEYAQMLFKGLK
;
A
#
# COMPACT_ATOMS: atom_id res chain seq x y z
N MET A 1 11.93 31.44 -8.67
CA MET A 1 12.17 31.83 -10.08
C MET A 1 10.86 32.22 -10.72
N GLU A 2 10.75 33.48 -11.11
CA GLU A 2 9.60 34.04 -11.81
C GLU A 2 9.38 33.33 -13.15
N LYS A 3 8.13 33.33 -13.62
CA LYS A 3 7.74 32.89 -14.96
C LYS A 3 8.65 33.47 -16.06
N GLU A 4 9.31 34.59 -15.81
CA GLU A 4 10.24 35.27 -16.71
C GLU A 4 11.35 34.35 -17.24
N ASN A 5 12.10 33.62 -16.40
CA ASN A 5 13.22 32.81 -16.90
C ASN A 5 12.78 31.65 -17.82
N ILE A 6 11.60 31.08 -17.57
CA ILE A 6 11.01 30.05 -18.45
C ILE A 6 10.50 30.71 -19.74
N THR A 7 9.97 31.92 -19.64
CA THR A 7 9.48 32.70 -20.78
C THR A 7 10.63 33.12 -21.68
N ASP A 8 11.76 33.56 -21.13
CA ASP A 8 12.94 33.96 -21.90
C ASP A 8 13.62 32.76 -22.59
N VAL A 9 13.65 31.59 -21.96
CA VAL A 9 14.11 30.35 -22.62
C VAL A 9 13.13 29.86 -23.70
N LEU A 10 11.82 30.04 -23.48
CA LEU A 10 10.78 29.77 -24.47
C LEU A 10 10.83 30.74 -25.66
N GLU A 11 11.16 32.01 -25.41
CA GLU A 11 11.16 33.08 -26.41
C GLU A 11 12.48 33.10 -27.20
N ASN A 12 13.64 32.86 -26.55
CA ASN A 12 14.93 32.74 -27.22
C ASN A 12 15.06 31.46 -28.06
N ASN A 13 14.36 30.37 -27.69
CA ASN A 13 14.29 29.15 -28.49
C ASN A 13 13.06 29.10 -29.42
N LYS A 14 12.26 30.16 -29.46
CA LYS A 14 11.18 30.30 -30.43
C LYS A 14 11.78 30.75 -31.74
N ILE A 15 12.06 29.78 -32.62
CA ILE A 15 12.10 30.09 -34.04
C ILE A 15 10.66 30.47 -34.42
N THR A 16 10.37 31.77 -34.37
CA THR A 16 9.06 32.29 -34.71
C THR A 16 8.79 32.00 -36.18
N THR A 17 7.54 31.65 -36.50
CA THR A 17 7.07 31.48 -37.89
C THR A 17 7.48 32.66 -38.77
N ASN A 18 7.59 33.87 -38.19
CA ASN A 18 8.04 35.07 -38.88
C ASN A 18 9.52 35.02 -39.30
N LYS A 19 10.42 34.51 -38.46
CA LYS A 19 11.84 34.34 -38.81
C LYS A 19 12.00 33.24 -39.86
N LEU A 20 11.29 32.11 -39.70
CA LEU A 20 11.29 31.03 -40.69
C LEU A 20 10.72 31.48 -42.04
N THR A 21 9.68 32.32 -42.01
CA THR A 21 9.08 32.94 -43.20
C THR A 21 10.04 33.92 -43.86
N SER A 22 10.72 34.77 -43.08
CA SER A 22 11.69 35.74 -43.59
C SER A 22 12.95 35.09 -44.17
N ASP A 23 13.48 34.06 -43.50
CA ASP A 23 14.64 33.29 -43.98
C ASP A 23 14.28 32.50 -45.26
N LEU A 24 13.04 31.99 -45.35
CA LEU A 24 12.52 31.30 -46.52
C LEU A 24 12.25 32.24 -47.72
N GLU A 25 11.67 33.42 -47.46
CA GLU A 25 11.45 34.47 -48.46
C GLU A 25 12.78 34.98 -49.03
N THR A 26 13.80 35.10 -48.18
CA THR A 26 15.16 35.54 -48.58
C THR A 26 15.91 34.46 -49.38
N ALA A 27 15.85 33.20 -48.94
CA ALA A 27 16.56 32.09 -49.60
C ALA A 27 15.97 31.70 -50.96
N LEU A 28 14.65 31.88 -51.15
CA LEU A 28 13.96 31.47 -52.38
C LEU A 28 13.67 32.63 -53.33
N GLN A 29 13.75 33.88 -52.88
CA GLN A 29 13.31 35.07 -53.62
C GLN A 29 11.81 35.01 -54.05
N ILE A 30 10.98 34.25 -53.34
CA ILE A 30 9.55 34.09 -53.65
C ILE A 30 8.72 34.83 -52.60
N ASN A 31 8.07 35.92 -53.00
CA ASN A 31 7.05 36.61 -52.20
C ASN A 31 5.78 35.72 -52.13
N LYS A 32 5.10 35.66 -50.97
CA LYS A 32 3.86 34.88 -50.75
C LYS A 32 2.75 35.12 -51.81
N ASN A 33 2.78 36.25 -52.51
CA ASN A 33 1.84 36.60 -53.57
C ASN A 33 2.33 36.28 -54.99
N ALA A 34 3.58 35.82 -55.17
CA ALA A 34 4.21 35.65 -56.48
C ALA A 34 3.60 34.51 -57.31
N VAL A 35 3.15 33.43 -56.69
CA VAL A 35 2.50 32.30 -57.40
C VAL A 35 1.13 32.71 -57.92
N ALA A 36 0.30 33.31 -57.06
CA ALA A 36 -1.03 33.80 -57.44
C ALA A 36 -0.96 34.89 -58.53
N GLU A 37 0.05 35.77 -58.48
CA GLU A 37 0.27 36.78 -59.51
C GLU A 37 0.74 36.16 -60.84
N LYS A 38 1.57 35.11 -60.81
CA LYS A 38 1.99 34.38 -62.02
C LYS A 38 0.85 33.56 -62.64
N GLU A 39 -0.01 32.95 -61.84
CA GLU A 39 -1.24 32.29 -62.32
C GLU A 39 -2.17 33.27 -63.04
N LYS A 40 -2.34 34.48 -62.48
CA LYS A 40 -3.12 35.56 -63.09
C LYS A 40 -2.52 36.02 -64.42
N GLN A 41 -1.20 36.14 -64.52
CA GLN A 41 -0.51 36.49 -65.76
C GLN A 41 -0.60 35.39 -66.83
N ILE A 42 -0.55 34.11 -66.43
CA ILE A 42 -0.76 32.96 -67.34
C ILE A 42 -2.19 32.95 -67.87
N ALA A 43 -3.19 33.20 -67.02
CA ALA A 43 -4.59 33.28 -67.44
C ALA A 43 -4.83 34.42 -68.44
N ALA A 44 -4.23 35.60 -68.21
CA ALA A 44 -4.29 36.73 -69.13
C ALA A 44 -3.62 36.43 -70.48
N LEU A 45 -2.42 35.84 -70.46
CA LEU A 45 -1.69 35.43 -71.67
C LEU A 45 -2.46 34.37 -72.47
N LYS A 46 -3.08 33.41 -71.79
CA LYS A 46 -3.92 32.38 -72.41
C LYS A 46 -5.14 33.00 -73.10
N ALA A 47 -5.83 33.92 -72.43
CA ALA A 47 -6.97 34.63 -73.01
C ALA A 47 -6.56 35.43 -74.27
N SER A 48 -5.41 36.12 -74.24
CA SER A 48 -4.88 36.81 -75.43
C SER A 48 -4.46 35.85 -76.54
N ALA A 49 -3.96 34.65 -76.21
CA ALA A 49 -3.60 33.63 -77.19
C ALA A 49 -4.82 33.01 -77.87
N ASP A 50 -5.87 32.73 -77.08
CA ASP A 50 -7.14 32.23 -77.59
C ASP A 50 -7.83 33.28 -78.47
N GLN A 51 -7.75 34.57 -78.11
CA GLN A 51 -8.27 35.67 -78.92
C GLN A 51 -7.48 35.86 -80.23
N ALA A 52 -6.15 35.79 -80.19
CA ALA A 52 -5.30 35.84 -81.38
C ALA A 52 -5.57 34.65 -82.31
N LYS A 53 -5.78 33.46 -81.76
CA LYS A 53 -6.17 32.25 -82.49
C LYS A 53 -7.53 32.42 -83.17
N THR A 54 -8.53 32.93 -82.45
CA THR A 54 -9.88 33.17 -82.97
C THR A 54 -9.86 34.20 -84.11
N ASN A 55 -9.07 35.26 -83.97
CA ASN A 55 -8.87 36.26 -85.03
C ASN A 55 -8.20 35.65 -86.26
N TRP A 56 -7.23 34.75 -86.08
CA TRP A 56 -6.58 34.03 -87.18
C TRP A 56 -7.54 33.05 -87.90
N GLU A 57 -8.31 32.26 -87.15
CA GLU A 57 -9.30 31.31 -87.71
C GLU A 57 -10.42 32.01 -88.50
N SER A 58 -10.62 33.32 -88.29
CA SER A 58 -11.66 34.12 -88.94
C SER A 58 -11.28 34.72 -90.32
N ILE A 59 -10.04 34.52 -90.80
CA ILE A 59 -9.55 35.10 -92.06
C ILE A 59 -9.12 33.99 -93.05
N ASN A 60 -9.62 34.06 -94.29
CA ASN A 60 -9.24 33.20 -95.42
C ASN A 60 -7.85 33.64 -95.97
N PRO A 61 -6.81 32.80 -95.96
CA PRO A 61 -5.43 33.28 -95.83
C PRO A 61 -4.79 33.71 -97.16
N ASN A 62 -4.25 34.94 -97.22
CA ASN A 62 -3.33 35.42 -98.26
C ASN A 62 -2.05 35.97 -97.60
N ALA A 63 -0.95 36.00 -98.38
CA ALA A 63 0.45 36.14 -97.96
C ALA A 63 0.89 37.46 -97.26
N SER A 64 -0.01 38.17 -96.56
CA SER A 64 0.34 39.27 -95.66
C SER A 64 0.24 38.89 -94.17
N ASP A 65 -0.13 37.65 -93.82
CA ASP A 65 -0.44 37.22 -92.44
C ASP A 65 0.73 36.58 -91.67
N LEU A 66 1.98 36.95 -91.99
CA LEU A 66 3.15 36.49 -91.21
C LEU A 66 3.22 37.12 -89.80
N LEU A 67 2.68 38.34 -89.65
CA LEU A 67 2.79 39.13 -88.41
C LEU A 67 1.90 38.60 -87.27
N TYR A 68 0.69 38.11 -87.58
CA TYR A 68 -0.24 37.59 -86.57
C TYR A 68 0.12 36.15 -86.14
N MET A 69 0.69 35.36 -87.04
CA MET A 69 1.21 34.03 -86.70
C MET A 69 2.50 34.13 -85.86
N GLU A 70 3.36 35.11 -86.13
CA GLU A 70 4.53 35.42 -85.30
C GLU A 70 4.13 35.90 -83.89
N GLN A 71 3.06 36.71 -83.77
CA GLN A 71 2.49 37.10 -82.48
C GLN A 71 1.92 35.91 -81.71
N TYR A 72 1.18 35.01 -82.39
CA TYR A 72 0.65 33.80 -81.78
C TYR A 72 1.77 32.85 -81.30
N GLU A 73 2.79 32.59 -82.14
CA GLU A 73 3.92 31.75 -81.75
C GLU A 73 4.74 32.37 -80.61
N THR A 74 4.95 33.69 -80.62
CA THR A 74 5.65 34.40 -79.54
C THR A 74 4.88 34.29 -78.23
N LEU A 75 3.55 34.43 -78.27
CA LEU A 75 2.70 34.33 -77.09
C LEU A 75 2.62 32.89 -76.56
N MET A 76 2.55 31.90 -77.45
CA MET A 76 2.62 30.48 -77.08
C MET A 76 3.97 30.11 -76.47
N LYS A 77 5.08 30.69 -76.97
CA LYS A 77 6.42 30.51 -76.39
C LYS A 77 6.53 31.14 -75.00
N GLN A 78 5.96 32.33 -74.80
CA GLN A 78 5.88 32.98 -73.50
C GLN A 78 4.97 32.22 -72.51
N LEU A 79 3.83 31.71 -72.98
CA LEU A 79 2.91 30.88 -72.18
C LEU A 79 3.59 29.59 -71.75
N THR A 80 4.31 28.93 -72.67
CA THR A 80 5.07 27.70 -72.39
C THR A 80 6.18 27.95 -71.38
N ALA A 81 6.95 29.04 -71.53
CA ALA A 81 8.01 29.41 -70.59
C ALA A 81 7.44 29.71 -69.19
N LYS A 82 6.33 30.45 -69.08
CA LYS A 82 5.68 30.70 -67.78
C LYS A 82 5.04 29.45 -67.18
N SER A 83 4.49 28.55 -68.00
CA SER A 83 3.96 27.26 -67.54
C SER A 83 5.07 26.37 -66.97
N GLN A 84 6.24 26.34 -67.61
CA GLN A 84 7.42 25.62 -67.10
C GLN A 84 7.95 26.24 -65.79
N GLU A 85 7.96 27.56 -65.68
CA GLU A 85 8.37 28.25 -64.46
C GLU A 85 7.41 28.00 -63.29
N LEU A 86 6.10 28.01 -63.54
CA LEU A 86 5.09 27.66 -62.54
C LEU A 86 5.24 26.20 -62.07
N GLN A 87 5.51 25.28 -63.01
CA GLN A 87 5.75 23.87 -62.68
C GLN A 87 6.99 23.69 -61.79
N GLN A 88 8.12 24.33 -62.12
CA GLN A 88 9.32 24.28 -61.26
C GLN A 88 9.08 24.88 -59.88
N ASN A 89 8.29 25.96 -59.79
CA ASN A 89 7.94 26.55 -58.50
C ASN A 89 7.01 25.65 -57.67
N GLN A 90 6.11 24.93 -58.32
CA GLN A 90 5.24 23.93 -57.67
C GLN A 90 6.04 22.72 -57.16
N GLU A 91 7.02 22.26 -57.93
CA GLU A 91 7.96 21.20 -57.54
C GLU A 91 8.83 21.64 -56.36
N ARG A 92 9.37 22.87 -56.39
CA ARG A 92 10.11 23.47 -55.26
C ARG A 92 9.25 23.62 -54.02
N LEU A 93 8.00 24.06 -54.13
CA LEU A 93 7.07 24.16 -53.01
C LEU A 93 6.76 22.78 -52.41
N THR A 94 6.64 21.75 -53.25
CA THR A 94 6.41 20.37 -52.82
C THR A 94 7.63 19.79 -52.13
N ALA A 95 8.83 20.00 -52.68
CA ALA A 95 10.10 19.63 -52.05
C ALA A 95 10.28 20.32 -50.69
N LEU A 96 9.89 21.59 -50.58
CA LEU A 96 9.94 22.35 -49.34
C LEU A 96 8.94 21.84 -48.31
N LYS A 97 7.69 21.55 -48.71
CA LYS A 97 6.69 20.91 -47.83
C LYS A 97 7.17 19.54 -47.34
N ASN A 98 7.85 18.79 -48.20
CA ASN A 98 8.45 17.51 -47.84
C ASN A 98 9.64 17.69 -46.89
N ALA A 99 10.50 18.68 -47.10
CA ALA A 99 11.61 19.01 -46.20
C ALA A 99 11.12 19.46 -44.81
N LEU A 100 10.06 20.28 -44.76
CA LEU A 100 9.41 20.77 -43.54
C LEU A 100 8.66 19.67 -42.77
N THR A 101 8.31 18.56 -43.44
CA THR A 101 7.67 17.39 -42.81
C THR A 101 8.65 16.26 -42.51
N LEU A 102 9.87 16.29 -43.06
CA LEU A 102 10.95 15.34 -42.78
C LEU A 102 11.85 15.83 -41.64
N HIS A 103 12.06 17.15 -41.52
CA HIS A 103 12.57 17.78 -40.32
C HIS A 103 11.39 18.19 -39.46
N ASP A 104 10.93 17.26 -38.62
CA ASP A 104 10.04 17.58 -37.51
C ASP A 104 10.68 18.76 -36.75
N LEU A 105 10.06 19.94 -36.81
CA LEU A 105 10.44 21.16 -36.07
C LEU A 105 10.27 20.97 -34.55
N SER A 106 10.41 19.74 -34.04
CA SER A 106 10.77 19.52 -32.66
C SER A 106 12.09 20.26 -32.43
N ASN A 107 12.14 21.17 -31.46
CA ASN A 107 13.41 21.81 -31.09
C ASN A 107 14.28 20.73 -30.42
N VAL A 108 14.90 19.87 -31.23
CA VAL A 108 15.86 18.88 -30.81
C VAL A 108 17.24 19.52 -30.83
N GLY A 109 17.90 19.51 -29.67
CA GLY A 109 19.34 19.79 -29.60
C GLY A 109 20.12 18.79 -30.47
N GLU A 110 21.41 19.06 -30.69
CA GLU A 110 22.29 18.13 -31.41
C GLU A 110 22.22 16.72 -30.79
N ASN A 111 21.97 15.68 -31.59
CA ASN A 111 21.77 14.29 -31.13
C ASN A 111 20.65 14.10 -30.07
N ALA A 112 19.71 15.05 -29.95
CA ALA A 112 18.63 14.94 -28.99
C ALA A 112 17.48 14.07 -29.50
N MET A 113 16.77 13.43 -28.57
CA MET A 113 15.62 12.57 -28.84
C MET A 113 14.41 13.07 -28.07
N ALA A 114 13.34 13.45 -28.78
CA ALA A 114 12.06 13.83 -28.18
C ALA A 114 10.96 12.86 -28.64
N ILE A 115 10.33 12.15 -27.70
CA ILE A 115 9.28 11.15 -27.97
C ILE A 115 8.06 11.43 -27.09
N GLY A 116 6.94 11.81 -27.71
CA GLY A 116 5.65 12.01 -27.02
C GLY A 116 4.98 13.33 -27.41
N THR A 117 3.67 13.44 -27.16
CA THR A 117 2.93 14.67 -27.48
C THR A 117 3.48 15.85 -26.68
N ASN A 118 3.85 16.94 -27.34
CA ASN A 118 4.44 18.13 -26.71
C ASN A 118 5.73 17.85 -25.91
N SER A 119 6.46 16.76 -26.20
CA SER A 119 7.80 16.57 -25.66
C SER A 119 8.80 17.51 -26.34
N LEU A 120 9.71 18.10 -25.58
CA LEU A 120 10.70 19.07 -26.03
C LEU A 120 12.08 18.68 -25.50
N SER A 121 13.09 18.58 -26.37
CA SER A 121 14.45 18.15 -25.98
C SER A 121 15.51 19.04 -26.62
N THR A 122 15.77 20.23 -26.08
CA THR A 122 16.68 21.22 -26.70
C THR A 122 18.15 21.09 -26.31
N GLY A 123 18.48 20.32 -25.26
CA GLY A 123 19.89 20.10 -24.88
C GLY A 123 20.62 19.18 -25.85
N SER A 124 21.93 19.38 -26.09
CA SER A 124 22.72 18.42 -26.88
C SER A 124 22.78 17.05 -26.16
N ASN A 125 22.70 15.95 -26.91
CA ASN A 125 22.61 14.57 -26.44
C ASN A 125 21.49 14.33 -25.39
N SER A 126 20.42 15.14 -25.42
CA SER A 126 19.33 15.03 -24.45
C SER A 126 18.24 14.05 -24.88
N ILE A 127 17.53 13.46 -23.92
CA ILE A 127 16.43 12.53 -24.18
C ILE A 127 15.19 12.97 -23.40
N ALA A 128 14.12 13.34 -24.09
CA ALA A 128 12.81 13.64 -23.51
C ALA A 128 11.78 12.61 -23.99
N ILE A 129 11.30 11.74 -23.10
CA ILE A 129 10.28 10.73 -23.41
C ILE A 129 9.06 10.95 -22.53
N GLY A 130 7.91 11.26 -23.11
CA GLY A 130 6.63 11.42 -22.42
C GLY A 130 5.93 12.74 -22.71
N THR A 131 4.61 12.76 -22.53
CA THR A 131 3.77 13.92 -22.85
C THR A 131 4.18 15.15 -22.04
N GLY A 132 4.50 16.25 -22.71
CA GLY A 132 4.88 17.51 -22.07
C GLY A 132 6.23 17.47 -21.33
N SER A 133 7.06 16.44 -21.55
CA SER A 133 8.41 16.38 -20.97
C SER A 133 9.30 17.43 -21.65
N ILE A 134 10.02 18.23 -20.86
CA ILE A 134 10.91 19.30 -21.32
C ILE A 134 12.32 19.00 -20.82
N VAL A 135 13.28 18.85 -21.74
CA VAL A 135 14.70 18.68 -21.40
C VAL A 135 15.51 19.73 -22.13
N THR A 136 16.11 20.66 -21.37
CA THR A 136 16.98 21.70 -21.94
C THR A 136 18.43 21.54 -21.48
N GLY A 137 18.69 20.69 -20.49
CA GLY A 137 20.04 20.37 -20.04
C GLY A 137 20.80 19.49 -21.04
N GLU A 138 22.08 19.80 -21.25
CA GLU A 138 22.98 18.99 -22.07
C GLU A 138 23.25 17.62 -21.42
N ASN A 139 23.26 16.55 -22.21
CA ASN A 139 23.45 15.16 -21.76
C ASN A 139 22.43 14.74 -20.68
N SER A 140 21.23 15.32 -20.70
CA SER A 140 20.18 15.09 -19.70
C SER A 140 19.06 14.21 -20.22
N ILE A 141 18.38 13.52 -19.30
CA ILE A 141 17.32 12.54 -19.61
C ILE A 141 16.09 12.87 -18.79
N SER A 142 14.92 12.88 -19.43
CA SER A 142 13.61 12.91 -18.77
C SER A 142 12.72 11.83 -19.36
N ILE A 143 12.16 10.97 -18.51
CA ILE A 143 11.22 9.92 -18.88
C ILE A 143 9.97 10.05 -18.01
N GLY A 144 8.85 10.42 -18.62
CA GLY A 144 7.53 10.52 -17.99
C GLY A 144 6.81 11.81 -18.36
N LYS A 145 5.64 12.04 -17.76
CA LYS A 145 4.74 13.14 -18.12
C LYS A 145 5.12 14.43 -17.40
N GLY A 146 5.24 15.53 -18.13
CA GLY A 146 5.28 16.89 -17.56
C GLY A 146 6.50 17.23 -16.70
N SER A 147 7.60 16.48 -16.83
CA SER A 147 8.86 16.76 -16.13
C SER A 147 9.67 17.83 -16.87
N ALA A 148 10.37 18.70 -16.16
CA ALA A 148 11.27 19.73 -16.68
C ALA A 148 12.70 19.52 -16.15
N VAL A 149 13.63 19.16 -17.02
CA VAL A 149 15.04 18.91 -16.70
C VAL A 149 15.92 19.95 -17.40
N THR A 150 16.33 20.96 -16.65
CA THR A 150 17.14 22.07 -17.16
C THR A 150 18.60 22.01 -16.71
N GLY A 151 18.89 21.26 -15.64
CA GLY A 151 20.26 20.98 -15.22
C GLY A 151 21.00 20.11 -16.22
N THR A 152 22.30 20.38 -16.42
CA THR A 152 23.17 19.59 -17.30
C THR A 152 23.53 18.24 -16.66
N LYS A 153 23.68 17.19 -17.47
CA LYS A 153 24.01 15.82 -17.02
C LYS A 153 23.04 15.31 -15.95
N SER A 154 21.77 15.63 -16.09
CA SER A 154 20.75 15.36 -15.08
C SER A 154 19.68 14.39 -15.57
N ILE A 155 19.05 13.66 -14.64
CA ILE A 155 18.11 12.58 -14.93
C ILE A 155 16.80 12.81 -14.17
N ALA A 156 15.66 12.64 -14.83
CA ALA A 156 14.35 12.56 -14.19
C ALA A 156 13.55 11.39 -14.74
N VAL A 157 13.04 10.53 -13.86
CA VAL A 157 12.21 9.39 -14.26
C VAL A 157 10.95 9.35 -13.40
N GLY A 158 9.81 9.63 -14.04
CA GLY A 158 8.52 9.75 -13.40
C GLY A 158 7.77 11.01 -13.83
N VAL A 159 6.79 11.44 -13.03
CA VAL A 159 5.83 12.48 -13.41
C VAL A 159 6.14 13.79 -12.68
N GLY A 160 6.04 14.91 -13.42
CA GLY A 160 6.03 16.26 -12.84
C GLY A 160 7.32 16.68 -12.13
N HIS A 161 8.46 16.09 -12.45
CA HIS A 161 9.73 16.48 -11.82
C HIS A 161 10.21 17.85 -12.29
N ILE A 162 10.94 18.57 -11.44
CA ILE A 162 11.68 19.78 -11.81
C ILE A 162 13.14 19.58 -11.38
N VAL A 163 14.05 19.39 -12.33
CA VAL A 163 15.49 19.17 -12.05
C VAL A 163 16.29 20.31 -12.66
N ILE A 164 16.69 21.25 -11.81
CA ILE A 164 17.47 22.44 -12.19
C ILE A 164 18.95 22.25 -11.86
N GLY A 165 19.26 21.53 -10.78
CA GLY A 165 20.64 21.22 -10.40
C GLY A 165 21.38 20.44 -11.49
N ASN A 166 22.65 20.79 -11.71
CA ASN A 166 23.56 20.07 -12.58
C ASN A 166 24.00 18.76 -11.92
N ASN A 167 24.28 17.73 -12.73
CA ASN A 167 24.75 16.43 -12.26
C ASN A 167 23.79 15.77 -11.25
N SER A 168 22.49 16.03 -11.38
CA SER A 168 21.46 15.66 -10.41
C SER A 168 20.46 14.65 -10.98
N GLY A 169 19.81 13.87 -10.12
CA GLY A 169 18.92 12.79 -10.57
C GLY A 169 17.69 12.60 -9.71
N THR A 170 16.56 12.22 -10.31
CA THR A 170 15.36 11.92 -9.53
C THR A 170 14.50 10.81 -10.12
N PHE A 171 13.86 10.05 -9.22
CA PHE A 171 12.96 8.94 -9.52
C PHE A 171 11.72 9.00 -8.61
N GLY A 172 10.51 9.06 -9.18
CA GLY A 172 9.24 9.06 -8.41
C GLY A 172 8.14 9.97 -8.99
N ASP A 173 7.33 10.63 -8.15
CA ASP A 173 6.27 11.55 -8.59
C ASP A 173 5.80 12.50 -7.46
N PRO A 174 5.87 13.83 -7.60
CA PRO A 174 6.91 14.62 -8.27
C PRO A 174 8.05 14.94 -7.30
N ASN A 175 9.22 15.32 -7.82
CA ASN A 175 10.35 15.82 -7.01
C ASN A 175 10.93 17.08 -7.64
N THR A 176 11.49 17.96 -6.81
CA THR A 176 12.16 19.19 -7.24
C THR A 176 13.60 19.23 -6.72
N ILE A 177 14.58 19.39 -7.62
CA ILE A 177 16.00 19.46 -7.26
C ILE A 177 16.60 20.76 -7.80
N TYR A 178 16.95 21.67 -6.90
CA TYR A 178 17.63 22.93 -7.18
C TYR A 178 19.15 22.85 -6.97
N GLY A 179 19.61 21.97 -6.09
CA GLY A 179 21.03 21.80 -5.75
C GLY A 179 21.78 20.90 -6.73
N ASP A 180 23.05 21.21 -6.96
CA ASP A 180 23.94 20.43 -7.83
C ASP A 180 24.35 19.11 -7.17
N ASN A 181 24.73 18.13 -7.99
CA ASN A 181 25.25 16.82 -7.55
C ASN A 181 24.31 16.08 -6.59
N SER A 182 23.00 16.20 -6.80
CA SER A 182 22.00 15.78 -5.81
C SER A 182 20.97 14.83 -6.36
N TYR A 183 20.52 13.88 -5.54
CA TYR A 183 19.67 12.78 -5.97
C TYR A 183 18.48 12.57 -5.05
N ALA A 184 17.30 12.34 -5.62
CA ALA A 184 16.08 12.06 -4.86
C ALA A 184 15.33 10.84 -5.38
N PHE A 185 15.08 9.87 -4.51
CA PHE A 185 14.25 8.69 -4.76
C PHE A 185 13.02 8.71 -3.86
N GLY A 186 11.83 8.69 -4.47
CA GLY A 186 10.52 8.74 -3.81
C GLY A 186 9.70 9.94 -4.25
N ASN A 187 8.76 10.41 -3.43
CA ASN A 187 7.71 11.34 -3.89
C ASN A 187 7.65 12.62 -3.06
N ASN A 188 7.33 13.75 -3.68
CA ASN A 188 7.16 15.07 -3.05
C ASN A 188 8.42 15.55 -2.33
N ASN A 189 9.61 15.28 -2.87
CA ASN A 189 10.86 15.75 -2.28
C ASN A 189 11.32 17.07 -2.91
N THR A 190 11.88 17.96 -2.10
CA THR A 190 12.53 19.20 -2.52
C THR A 190 13.95 19.27 -1.96
N ILE A 191 14.94 19.29 -2.86
CA ILE A 191 16.36 19.49 -2.50
C ILE A 191 16.79 20.88 -2.95
N GLY A 192 17.17 21.73 -1.99
CA GLY A 192 17.63 23.10 -2.23
C GLY A 192 16.52 24.14 -2.22
N ASN A 193 16.72 25.25 -2.93
CA ASN A 193 15.81 26.40 -2.92
C ASN A 193 15.79 27.13 -4.28
N SER A 194 14.60 27.53 -4.73
CA SER A 194 14.39 28.26 -6.00
C SER A 194 15.02 29.66 -6.07
N THR A 195 15.40 30.25 -4.94
CA THR A 195 16.05 31.58 -4.88
C THR A 195 17.57 31.50 -4.89
N THR A 196 18.13 30.34 -4.57
CA THR A 196 19.57 30.10 -4.43
C THR A 196 19.90 28.75 -5.09
N THR A 197 19.54 28.61 -6.36
CA THR A 197 19.82 27.39 -7.13
C THR A 197 21.32 27.12 -7.19
N HIS A 198 21.71 25.86 -7.40
CA HIS A 198 23.10 25.40 -7.47
C HIS A 198 23.97 25.58 -6.21
N THR A 199 23.48 26.25 -5.16
CA THR A 199 24.28 26.63 -3.98
C THR A 199 23.83 26.01 -2.67
N VAL A 200 22.53 25.73 -2.52
CA VAL A 200 21.98 25.07 -1.32
C VAL A 200 21.36 23.72 -1.68
N GLY A 201 21.45 22.77 -0.75
CA GLY A 201 21.08 21.39 -1.02
C GLY A 201 22.02 20.72 -2.03
N THR A 202 23.28 21.13 -2.11
CA THR A 202 24.27 20.53 -3.01
C THR A 202 24.84 19.25 -2.42
N ASN A 203 25.28 18.31 -3.27
CA ASN A 203 25.85 17.03 -2.83
C ASN A 203 24.92 16.25 -1.89
N THR A 204 23.60 16.35 -2.10
CA THR A 204 22.60 15.82 -1.16
C THR A 204 21.84 14.65 -1.76
N PHE A 205 21.68 13.59 -0.96
CA PHE A 205 20.96 12.38 -1.32
C PHE A 205 19.70 12.23 -0.47
N VAL A 206 18.56 12.01 -1.11
CA VAL A 206 17.27 11.76 -0.45
C VAL A 206 16.73 10.41 -0.90
N LEU A 207 16.42 9.55 0.07
CA LEU A 207 15.65 8.33 -0.13
C LEU A 207 14.44 8.34 0.80
N GLY A 208 13.29 8.75 0.28
CA GLY A 208 12.09 8.95 1.09
C GLY A 208 11.03 9.75 0.34
N SER A 209 9.96 10.11 1.05
CA SER A 209 8.89 10.95 0.50
C SER A 209 8.58 12.11 1.42
N ASN A 210 8.12 13.22 0.86
CA ASN A 210 7.78 14.44 1.60
C ASN A 210 8.97 15.00 2.40
N VAL A 211 10.17 14.96 1.81
CA VAL A 211 11.39 15.55 2.38
C VAL A 211 11.64 16.91 1.75
N THR A 212 11.80 17.95 2.57
CA THR A 212 12.31 19.24 2.11
C THR A 212 13.60 19.54 2.85
N THR A 213 14.71 19.70 2.12
CA THR A 213 16.02 19.96 2.72
C THR A 213 16.80 21.02 1.96
N LYS A 214 17.53 21.84 2.70
CA LYS A 214 18.50 22.81 2.19
C LYS A 214 19.93 22.47 2.62
N ALA A 215 20.11 21.38 3.36
CA ALA A 215 21.40 20.95 3.87
C ALA A 215 22.29 20.45 2.73
N ASN A 216 23.54 20.88 2.71
CA ASN A 216 24.55 20.43 1.77
C ASN A 216 25.25 19.16 2.29
N ASN A 217 25.82 18.39 1.36
CA ASN A 217 26.62 17.19 1.65
C ASN A 217 25.93 16.22 2.64
N SER A 218 24.63 16.03 2.48
CA SER A 218 23.80 15.32 3.46
C SER A 218 23.01 14.17 2.86
N VAL A 219 22.68 13.19 3.71
CA VAL A 219 21.88 12.02 3.34
C VAL A 219 20.61 12.02 4.18
N ILE A 220 19.44 12.02 3.54
CA ILE A 220 18.15 12.02 4.23
C ILE A 220 17.43 10.72 3.90
N LEU A 221 17.15 9.93 4.94
CA LEU A 221 16.57 8.58 4.81
C LEU A 221 15.20 8.51 5.50
N GLY A 222 14.20 8.11 4.74
CA GLY A 222 12.83 7.89 5.20
C GLY A 222 11.87 9.04 4.93
N LYS A 223 10.57 8.71 4.94
CA LYS A 223 9.48 9.68 4.77
C LYS A 223 9.45 10.72 5.90
N ASP A 224 9.21 11.98 5.57
CA ASP A 224 9.11 13.10 6.52
C ASP A 224 10.40 13.36 7.34
N SER A 225 11.55 12.84 6.90
CA SER A 225 12.84 13.13 7.51
C SER A 225 13.31 14.54 7.18
N VAL A 226 14.05 15.16 8.10
CA VAL A 226 14.52 16.55 7.98
C VAL A 226 16.00 16.61 8.33
N ALA A 227 16.79 17.23 7.46
CA ALA A 227 18.17 17.64 7.76
C ALA A 227 18.22 19.17 7.77
N THR A 228 18.59 19.74 8.92
CA THR A 228 18.71 21.19 9.15
C THR A 228 20.15 21.69 9.09
N GLU A 229 21.13 20.77 9.11
CA GLU A 229 22.56 21.06 9.15
C GLU A 229 23.25 20.34 7.99
N ASP A 230 24.35 20.91 7.49
CA ASP A 230 25.19 20.32 6.45
C ASP A 230 26.00 19.14 7.01
N ASN A 231 26.44 18.22 6.15
CA ASN A 231 27.30 17.07 6.50
C ASN A 231 26.66 16.04 7.46
N VAL A 232 25.35 15.78 7.34
CA VAL A 232 24.63 14.85 8.23
C VAL A 232 23.94 13.72 7.49
N VAL A 233 23.75 12.60 8.21
CA VAL A 233 22.77 11.57 7.84
C VAL A 233 21.55 11.73 8.74
N SER A 234 20.43 12.23 8.19
CA SER A 234 19.17 12.32 8.92
C SER A 234 18.28 11.10 8.63
N ILE A 235 17.84 10.41 9.68
CA ILE A 235 16.91 9.28 9.60
C ILE A 235 15.52 9.62 10.15
N GLY A 236 15.21 10.90 10.39
CA GLY A 236 13.95 11.30 10.99
C GLY A 236 13.81 12.81 11.14
N SER A 237 12.93 13.21 12.05
CA SER A 237 12.67 14.60 12.43
C SER A 237 12.44 14.71 13.93
N ASN A 238 12.24 15.93 14.43
CA ASN A 238 11.95 16.17 15.85
C ASN A 238 10.65 15.49 16.33
N THR A 239 9.73 15.20 15.42
CA THR A 239 8.43 14.57 15.73
C THR A 239 8.32 13.12 15.24
N SER A 240 9.23 12.69 14.35
CA SER A 240 9.23 11.34 13.77
C SER A 240 10.65 10.79 13.75
N THR A 241 11.07 10.20 14.87
CA THR A 241 12.40 9.59 15.01
C THR A 241 12.37 8.11 14.61
N ARG A 242 13.51 7.58 14.18
CA ARG A 242 13.66 6.17 13.82
C ARG A 242 14.73 5.50 14.66
N LYS A 243 14.51 4.23 14.98
CA LYS A 243 15.53 3.37 15.58
C LYS A 243 16.48 2.90 14.48
N LEU A 244 17.78 3.03 14.72
CA LEU A 244 18.79 2.30 13.96
C LEU A 244 18.98 0.93 14.61
N VAL A 245 18.55 -0.13 13.92
CA VAL A 245 18.59 -1.52 14.42
C VAL A 245 19.64 -2.33 13.68
N ASN A 246 20.05 -3.46 14.25
CA ASN A 246 21.08 -4.34 13.70
C ASN A 246 22.47 -3.68 13.58
N VAL A 247 22.81 -2.81 14.53
CA VAL A 247 24.14 -2.19 14.64
C VAL A 247 25.06 -3.10 15.45
N THR A 248 26.11 -3.62 14.82
CA THR A 248 27.17 -4.39 15.50
C THR A 248 27.94 -3.54 16.51
N ASP A 249 28.63 -4.16 17.46
CA ASP A 249 29.46 -3.43 18.43
C ASP A 249 30.52 -2.62 17.67
N GLY A 250 30.55 -1.29 17.87
CA GLY A 250 31.59 -0.42 17.30
C GLY A 250 32.90 -0.50 18.10
N THR A 251 34.03 -0.15 17.50
CA THR A 251 35.32 -0.12 18.22
C THR A 251 35.32 0.99 19.28
N ILE A 252 35.57 0.63 20.55
CA ILE A 252 35.74 1.60 21.66
C ILE A 252 37.24 1.89 21.83
N ALA A 253 37.71 2.95 21.18
CA ALA A 253 39.09 3.43 21.23
C ALA A 253 39.15 4.96 21.12
N GLU A 254 40.27 5.55 21.52
CA GLU A 254 40.53 6.98 21.31
C GLU A 254 40.39 7.32 19.81
N ASN A 255 39.70 8.42 19.49
CA ASN A 255 39.41 8.86 18.12
C ASN A 255 38.49 7.95 17.27
N SER A 256 37.87 6.92 17.84
CA SER A 256 36.87 6.12 17.11
C SER A 256 35.70 6.96 16.58
N LYS A 257 35.25 6.67 15.36
CA LYS A 257 34.11 7.30 14.67
C LYS A 257 32.96 6.32 14.41
N GLU A 258 33.02 5.14 15.01
CA GLU A 258 32.02 4.11 14.84
C GLU A 258 30.79 4.36 15.72
N ALA A 259 29.62 3.91 15.26
CA ALA A 259 28.39 3.98 16.04
C ALA A 259 28.43 2.98 17.21
N ILE A 260 27.96 3.40 18.39
CA ILE A 260 27.83 2.55 19.57
C ILE A 260 26.41 2.03 19.68
N ASN A 261 26.25 0.73 19.94
CA ASN A 261 24.93 0.13 20.10
C ASN A 261 24.50 0.05 21.58
N GLY A 262 23.25 -0.37 21.81
CA GLY A 262 22.69 -0.49 23.16
C GLY A 262 23.41 -1.49 24.07
N ASN A 263 23.99 -2.56 23.52
CA ASN A 263 24.75 -3.57 24.28
C ASN A 263 26.03 -2.98 24.86
N GLN A 264 26.76 -2.19 24.07
CA GLN A 264 27.98 -1.53 24.53
C GLN A 264 27.69 -0.48 25.60
N LEU A 265 26.63 0.32 25.44
CA LEU A 265 26.21 1.28 26.46
C LEU A 265 25.73 0.57 27.74
N TRP A 266 24.97 -0.53 27.59
CA TRP A 266 24.53 -1.34 28.72
C TRP A 266 25.70 -1.94 29.50
N LYS A 267 26.75 -2.44 28.83
CA LYS A 267 27.99 -2.91 29.48
C LYS A 267 28.66 -1.82 30.31
N VAL A 268 28.63 -0.56 29.86
CA VAL A 268 29.12 0.59 30.63
C VAL A 268 28.22 0.88 31.84
N SER A 269 26.90 0.75 31.68
CA SER A 269 25.92 1.00 32.76
C SER A 269 25.88 -0.11 33.82
N GLU A 270 26.12 -1.37 33.45
CA GLU A 270 26.18 -2.53 34.36
C GLU A 270 27.53 -2.68 35.05
N ALA A 271 28.58 -2.09 34.48
CA ALA A 271 29.81 -1.90 35.21
C ALA A 271 29.50 -0.95 36.38
N LYS A 272 29.26 -1.51 37.57
CA LYS A 272 29.09 -0.77 38.85
C LYS A 272 30.26 0.17 39.21
N ASP A 273 31.31 0.22 38.37
CA ASP A 273 32.49 1.07 38.44
C ASP A 273 32.79 1.72 37.07
N GLY A 274 31.78 2.31 36.42
CA GLY A 274 31.96 3.07 35.18
C GLY A 274 33.22 3.93 35.22
N ALA A 275 34.23 3.57 34.42
CA ALA A 275 35.48 4.33 34.29
C ALA A 275 36.28 4.61 35.58
N ILE A 276 36.30 3.73 36.59
CA ILE A 276 37.44 3.74 37.53
C ILE A 276 38.60 3.05 36.80
N ASN A 277 39.43 3.85 36.12
CA ASN A 277 40.80 3.44 35.84
C ASN A 277 41.46 3.19 37.20
N LYS A 278 41.40 1.94 37.67
CA LYS A 278 41.89 1.51 38.98
C LYS A 278 43.33 1.94 39.17
N THR A 279 44.12 1.89 38.10
CA THR A 279 45.51 2.36 38.04
C THR A 279 45.64 3.87 38.23
N ALA A 280 44.79 4.69 37.59
CA ALA A 280 44.81 6.14 37.76
C ALA A 280 44.26 6.59 39.13
N TRP A 281 43.26 5.89 39.66
CA TRP A 281 42.77 6.11 41.02
C TRP A 281 43.78 5.67 42.07
N GLN A 282 44.51 4.57 41.85
CA GLN A 282 45.63 4.14 42.70
C GLN A 282 46.81 5.12 42.62
N ALA A 283 47.05 5.73 41.44
CA ALA A 283 48.05 6.79 41.29
C ALA A 283 47.61 8.11 41.96
N ALA A 284 46.32 8.46 41.93
CA ALA A 284 45.77 9.69 42.50
C ALA A 284 45.50 9.62 44.01
N LEU A 285 45.12 8.45 44.54
CA LEU A 285 44.89 8.20 45.98
C LEU A 285 46.18 7.84 46.75
N GLY A 286 47.33 7.85 46.07
CA GLY A 286 48.64 8.02 46.71
C GLY A 286 49.48 6.76 46.89
N THR A 287 50.79 6.91 46.65
CA THR A 287 51.88 6.02 47.07
C THR A 287 52.42 6.42 48.46
N GLY A 288 51.62 7.15 49.24
CA GLY A 288 52.03 7.77 50.49
C GLY A 288 52.64 6.76 51.45
N LYS A 289 53.76 7.14 52.07
CA LYS A 289 54.41 6.36 53.13
C LYS A 289 54.04 6.94 54.49
N ASN A 290 54.00 6.10 55.51
CA ASN A 290 53.92 6.55 56.90
C ASN A 290 55.27 7.13 57.36
N ALA A 291 55.58 8.36 56.94
CA ALA A 291 56.81 9.07 57.28
C ALA A 291 56.53 10.56 57.52
N ALA A 292 57.29 11.18 58.42
CA ALA A 292 57.13 12.59 58.76
C ALA A 292 57.33 13.49 57.53
N GLY A 293 56.42 14.42 57.31
CA GLY A 293 56.44 15.33 56.14
C GLY A 293 55.80 14.77 54.86
N ASN A 294 55.28 13.54 54.86
CA ASN A 294 54.53 13.03 53.72
C ASN A 294 53.16 13.73 53.61
N THR A 295 52.82 14.22 52.41
CA THR A 295 51.57 14.94 52.12
C THR A 295 50.60 14.16 51.24
N GLY A 296 50.98 12.97 50.76
CA GLY A 296 50.12 12.08 49.97
C GLY A 296 49.22 11.17 50.81
N LEU A 297 48.07 10.75 50.28
CA LEU A 297 47.17 9.78 50.93
C LEU A 297 47.85 8.41 51.11
N VAL A 298 47.54 7.73 52.22
CA VAL A 298 48.05 6.40 52.59
C VAL A 298 46.92 5.35 52.52
N THR A 299 47.25 4.13 52.09
CA THR A 299 46.25 3.03 52.05
C THR A 299 45.89 2.51 53.45
N GLY A 300 44.73 1.86 53.58
CA GLY A 300 44.31 1.21 54.83
C GLY A 300 45.29 0.17 55.35
N ASP A 301 45.95 -0.58 54.46
CA ASP A 301 46.98 -1.56 54.82
C ASP A 301 48.26 -0.86 55.33
N THR A 302 48.67 0.24 54.71
CA THR A 302 49.80 1.06 55.18
C THR A 302 49.52 1.64 56.57
N LEU A 303 48.29 2.11 56.81
CA LEU A 303 47.85 2.60 58.12
C LEU A 303 47.77 1.48 59.15
N HIS A 304 47.22 0.32 58.78
CA HIS A 304 47.12 -0.84 59.66
C HIS A 304 48.50 -1.36 60.06
N ALA A 305 49.44 -1.50 59.11
CA ALA A 305 50.81 -1.91 59.39
C ALA A 305 51.56 -0.89 60.27
N ALA A 306 51.27 0.41 60.11
CA ALA A 306 51.81 1.45 60.97
C ALA A 306 51.25 1.37 62.40
N LEU A 307 49.93 1.21 62.56
CA LEU A 307 49.28 1.08 63.86
C LEU A 307 49.60 -0.25 64.56
N ALA A 308 49.83 -1.32 63.81
CA ALA A 308 50.23 -2.62 64.38
C ALA A 308 51.57 -2.52 65.14
N ASN A 309 52.43 -1.58 64.75
CA ASN A 309 53.70 -1.30 65.43
C ASN A 309 53.59 -0.23 66.54
N VAL A 310 52.40 0.35 66.76
CA VAL A 310 52.15 1.23 67.91
C VAL A 310 52.00 0.33 69.14
N GLN A 311 53.12 0.08 69.81
CA GLN A 311 53.12 -0.46 71.16
C GLN A 311 52.69 0.67 72.10
N ILE A 312 51.43 0.65 72.55
CA ILE A 312 51.05 1.40 73.75
C ILE A 312 51.80 0.73 74.89
N ASP A 313 52.80 1.40 75.47
CA ASP A 313 53.47 0.91 76.65
C ASP A 313 52.49 0.95 77.84
N PRO A 314 52.01 -0.21 78.32
CA PRO A 314 51.07 -0.26 79.44
C PRO A 314 51.68 0.32 80.73
N SER A 315 53.02 0.43 80.81
CA SER A 315 53.75 1.00 81.95
C SER A 315 53.36 2.45 82.23
N THR A 316 52.97 3.19 81.19
CA THR A 316 52.54 4.61 81.28
C THR A 316 51.08 4.77 81.71
N LEU A 317 50.26 3.72 81.62
CA LEU A 317 48.89 3.67 82.14
C LEU A 317 48.82 3.08 83.56
N THR A 318 49.77 2.23 83.97
CA THR A 318 49.81 1.57 85.29
C THR A 318 50.05 2.52 86.48
N SER A 319 50.37 3.79 86.26
CA SER A 319 50.62 4.78 87.32
C SER A 319 49.41 5.65 87.67
N LYS A 320 48.24 5.45 87.05
CA LYS A 320 47.09 6.37 87.19
C LYS A 320 45.93 5.86 88.07
N ALA A 321 45.94 4.58 88.52
CA ALA A 321 45.28 4.01 89.71
C ALA A 321 45.07 2.48 89.55
N ASN A 322 45.75 1.64 90.34
CA ASN A 322 45.41 0.22 90.41
C ASN A 322 44.21 0.00 91.34
N LYS A 323 43.36 -0.99 91.01
CA LYS A 323 42.16 -1.34 91.80
C LYS A 323 42.48 -1.84 93.21
N ASP A 324 43.70 -2.35 93.41
CA ASP A 324 44.23 -2.85 94.68
C ASP A 324 45.14 -1.84 95.40
N ALA A 325 45.29 -0.63 94.84
CA ALA A 325 46.16 0.44 95.34
C ALA A 325 47.65 0.06 95.51
N SER A 326 48.13 -1.02 94.89
CA SER A 326 49.53 -1.47 94.95
C SER A 326 50.57 -0.45 94.43
N ASN A 327 50.11 0.60 93.74
CA ASN A 327 50.94 1.63 93.16
C ASN A 327 51.02 2.93 94.01
N ILE A 328 50.53 2.93 95.26
CA ILE A 328 50.72 4.04 96.21
C ILE A 328 51.96 3.79 97.10
N THR A 329 52.61 4.87 97.57
CA THR A 329 53.79 4.75 98.42
C THR A 329 53.42 4.31 99.85
N SER A 330 54.39 3.73 100.59
CA SER A 330 54.17 3.30 101.98
C SER A 330 53.67 4.42 102.91
N ASP A 331 54.06 5.66 102.64
CA ASP A 331 53.60 6.84 103.40
C ASP A 331 52.15 7.21 103.07
N ASP A 332 51.73 7.05 101.82
CA ASP A 332 50.33 7.27 101.40
C ASP A 332 49.41 6.15 101.91
N ALA A 333 49.87 4.90 101.86
CA ALA A 333 49.17 3.76 102.44
C ALA A 333 48.96 3.90 103.95
N LYS A 334 49.98 4.40 104.67
CA LYS A 334 49.90 4.66 106.12
C LYS A 334 48.88 5.75 106.45
N LYS A 335 48.91 6.88 105.73
CA LYS A 335 47.92 7.97 105.88
C LYS A 335 46.50 7.53 105.56
N TRP A 336 46.31 6.63 104.60
CA TRP A 336 44.99 6.06 104.28
C TRP A 336 44.52 5.08 105.37
N SER A 337 45.40 4.25 105.91
CA SER A 337 45.07 3.31 106.99
C SER A 337 44.71 4.00 108.32
N GLU A 338 45.35 5.13 108.64
CA GLU A 338 45.05 5.94 109.84
C GLU A 338 43.75 6.76 109.71
N LYS A 339 43.19 6.90 108.49
CA LYS A 339 41.99 7.69 108.20
C LYS A 339 40.73 6.85 107.90
N LEU A 340 40.85 5.54 107.69
CA LEU A 340 39.75 4.68 107.21
C LEU A 340 39.20 3.66 108.22
N GLY A 341 39.48 3.75 109.53
CA GLY A 341 38.60 3.06 110.49
C GLY A 341 38.94 3.08 111.98
N THR A 342 38.29 3.97 112.74
CA THR A 342 38.24 3.97 114.22
C THR A 342 36.79 4.07 114.76
N GLY A 343 35.78 3.92 113.89
CA GLY A 343 34.37 4.05 114.25
C GLY A 343 33.82 2.87 115.07
N SER A 344 32.63 3.05 115.64
CA SER A 344 31.87 2.04 116.36
C SER A 344 30.61 1.62 115.58
N VAL A 345 30.00 0.47 115.89
CA VAL A 345 28.73 0.05 115.26
C VAL A 345 27.58 0.43 116.20
N ALA A 346 27.15 1.69 116.12
CA ALA A 346 26.03 2.25 116.87
C ALA A 346 25.15 3.15 115.98
N ALA A 347 23.86 3.29 116.33
CA ALA A 347 22.94 4.13 115.58
C ALA A 347 23.40 5.60 115.62
N GLY A 348 23.59 6.20 114.44
CA GLY A 348 24.04 7.60 114.29
C GLY A 348 25.55 7.78 114.11
N ASP A 349 26.35 6.72 114.21
CA ASP A 349 27.78 6.79 113.91
C ASP A 349 28.03 6.92 112.40
N LYS A 350 28.98 7.77 111.99
CA LYS A 350 29.29 8.08 110.59
C LYS A 350 30.74 7.76 110.21
N GLY A 351 31.52 7.18 111.12
CA GLY A 351 32.90 6.74 110.85
C GLY A 351 32.97 5.44 110.04
N LEU A 352 34.07 5.24 109.29
CA LEU A 352 34.38 3.90 108.76
C LEU A 352 34.78 2.95 109.91
N VAL A 353 34.39 1.68 109.79
CA VAL A 353 34.54 0.61 110.79
C VAL A 353 35.31 -0.56 110.19
N THR A 354 36.17 -1.22 110.99
CA THR A 354 36.90 -2.41 110.51
C THR A 354 35.99 -3.64 110.45
N GLY A 355 36.33 -4.59 109.58
CA GLY A 355 35.55 -5.83 109.41
C GLY A 355 35.40 -6.65 110.70
N GLY A 356 36.38 -6.62 111.60
CA GLY A 356 36.29 -7.27 112.91
C GLY A 356 35.23 -6.65 113.82
N THR A 357 35.14 -5.32 113.85
CA THR A 357 34.13 -4.58 114.62
C THR A 357 32.72 -4.82 114.07
N VAL A 358 32.57 -4.82 112.74
CA VAL A 358 31.30 -5.12 112.06
C VAL A 358 30.86 -6.55 112.29
N ASN A 359 31.75 -7.53 112.12
CA ASN A 359 31.43 -8.95 112.31
C ASN A 359 30.91 -9.24 113.72
N THR A 360 31.54 -8.65 114.74
CA THR A 360 31.13 -8.82 116.14
C THR A 360 29.72 -8.25 116.39
N ALA A 361 29.44 -7.05 115.91
CA ALA A 361 28.13 -6.41 116.06
C ALA A 361 27.02 -7.16 115.29
N ILE A 362 27.30 -7.60 114.06
CA ILE A 362 26.38 -8.39 113.24
C ILE A 362 26.09 -9.73 113.88
N THR A 363 27.11 -10.45 114.39
CA THR A 363 26.90 -11.76 115.03
C THR A 363 25.94 -11.66 116.21
N ASN A 364 26.09 -10.64 117.05
CA ASN A 364 25.19 -10.40 118.18
C ASN A 364 23.77 -10.01 117.74
N ALA A 365 23.64 -9.19 116.69
CA ALA A 365 22.34 -8.79 116.13
C ALA A 365 21.63 -9.97 115.43
N VAL A 366 22.34 -10.82 114.69
CA VAL A 366 21.79 -11.99 114.00
C VAL A 366 21.33 -13.05 114.98
N ASN A 367 22.06 -13.30 116.07
CA ASN A 367 21.60 -14.20 117.13
C ASN A 367 20.29 -13.70 117.76
N THR A 368 20.17 -12.40 117.98
CA THR A 368 18.94 -11.76 118.49
C THR A 368 17.79 -11.82 117.47
N ALA A 369 18.06 -11.53 116.19
CA ALA A 369 17.07 -11.57 115.12
C ALA A 369 16.60 -13.00 114.79
N THR A 370 17.48 -13.99 114.82
CA THR A 370 17.14 -15.41 114.60
C THR A 370 16.19 -15.90 115.70
N SER A 371 16.43 -15.49 116.95
CA SER A 371 15.51 -15.75 118.07
C SER A 371 14.12 -15.12 117.85
N ASN A 372 14.04 -13.92 117.25
CA ASN A 372 12.78 -13.23 116.97
C ASN A 372 12.05 -13.76 115.71
N ILE A 373 12.79 -14.15 114.67
CA ILE A 373 12.25 -14.69 113.41
C ILE A 373 11.62 -16.06 113.62
N ASN A 374 12.24 -16.94 114.42
CA ASN A 374 11.69 -18.26 114.73
C ASN A 374 10.34 -18.18 115.49
N SER A 375 10.13 -17.13 116.30
CA SER A 375 8.83 -16.86 116.94
C SER A 375 7.81 -16.17 116.01
N GLY A 376 8.25 -15.40 115.01
CA GLY A 376 7.37 -14.64 114.11
C GLY A 376 6.88 -15.39 112.86
N ILE A 377 7.71 -16.26 112.26
CA ILE A 377 7.36 -17.00 111.03
C ILE A 377 6.36 -18.13 111.30
N LYS A 378 6.40 -18.73 112.51
CA LYS A 378 5.46 -19.79 112.93
C LYS A 378 3.99 -19.32 112.98
N THR A 379 3.77 -18.01 113.12
CA THR A 379 2.43 -17.41 113.24
C THR A 379 1.83 -16.96 111.89
N LYS A 380 2.65 -16.73 110.85
CA LYS A 380 2.18 -16.26 109.53
C LYS A 380 1.98 -17.37 108.48
N LEU A 381 2.57 -18.56 108.64
CA LEU A 381 2.40 -19.66 107.67
C LEU A 381 1.12 -20.50 107.84
N ASN A 382 0.41 -20.41 108.97
CA ASN A 382 -0.83 -21.17 109.20
C ASN A 382 -2.09 -20.60 108.48
N GLY A 383 -1.95 -19.56 107.64
CA GLY A 383 -3.08 -18.78 107.14
C GLY A 383 -3.30 -18.71 105.62
N LYS A 384 -2.52 -19.41 104.77
CA LYS A 384 -2.62 -19.25 103.30
C LYS A 384 -2.53 -20.58 102.53
N ALA A 385 -3.70 -21.19 102.32
CA ALA A 385 -4.06 -22.23 101.34
C ALA A 385 -3.41 -23.62 101.40
N ASN A 386 -4.27 -24.66 101.42
CA ASN A 386 -3.89 -26.08 101.45
C ASN A 386 -4.18 -26.79 100.11
N ILE A 387 -3.45 -27.87 99.81
CA ILE A 387 -3.41 -28.58 98.51
C ILE A 387 -4.80 -29.11 98.05
N ASN A 388 -5.73 -29.32 98.97
CA ASN A 388 -7.07 -29.83 98.67
C ASN A 388 -8.14 -28.73 98.56
N ALA A 389 -7.74 -27.45 98.57
CA ALA A 389 -8.63 -26.30 98.49
C ALA A 389 -9.75 -26.25 99.55
N SER A 390 -9.61 -26.97 100.67
CA SER A 390 -10.61 -27.00 101.76
C SER A 390 -10.73 -25.67 102.52
N ASN A 391 -9.89 -24.69 102.17
CA ASN A 391 -9.91 -23.33 102.69
C ASN A 391 -10.57 -22.32 101.73
N LEU A 392 -11.22 -22.79 100.65
CA LEU A 392 -12.07 -21.98 99.78
C LEU A 392 -13.51 -21.93 100.32
N THR A 393 -14.18 -20.78 100.20
CA THR A 393 -15.59 -20.63 100.58
C THR A 393 -16.51 -21.00 99.42
N ASN A 394 -17.80 -21.23 99.69
CA ASN A 394 -18.80 -21.55 98.65
C ASN A 394 -18.90 -20.44 97.58
N GLU A 395 -18.68 -19.18 97.95
CA GLU A 395 -18.55 -18.06 97.01
C GLU A 395 -17.42 -18.27 95.99
N ASN A 396 -16.25 -18.79 96.41
CA ASN A 396 -15.12 -19.04 95.51
C ASN A 396 -15.43 -20.15 94.48
N VAL A 397 -16.16 -21.20 94.88
CA VAL A 397 -16.54 -22.32 94.00
C VAL A 397 -17.63 -21.89 93.00
N LYS A 398 -18.52 -20.99 93.42
CA LYS A 398 -19.63 -20.46 92.61
C LYS A 398 -19.15 -19.52 91.51
N GLU A 399 -18.14 -18.69 91.78
CA GLU A 399 -17.50 -17.84 90.76
C GLU A 399 -16.84 -18.66 89.66
N TRP A 400 -16.13 -19.73 90.01
CA TRP A 400 -15.43 -20.59 89.04
C TRP A 400 -16.38 -21.40 88.14
N THR A 401 -17.51 -21.87 88.67
CA THR A 401 -18.47 -22.69 87.91
C THR A 401 -19.29 -21.87 86.92
N SER A 402 -19.53 -20.58 87.19
CA SER A 402 -20.32 -19.68 86.33
C SER A 402 -19.65 -19.29 85.00
N LYS A 403 -18.36 -19.59 84.81
CA LYS A 403 -17.54 -19.11 83.70
C LYS A 403 -17.36 -20.11 82.55
N LEU A 404 -17.96 -21.30 82.57
CA LEU A 404 -17.57 -22.41 81.67
C LEU A 404 -18.63 -23.07 80.75
N GLY A 405 -19.85 -22.55 80.50
CA GLY A 405 -20.63 -23.08 79.36
C GLY A 405 -22.09 -22.66 79.09
N VAL A 406 -22.32 -21.62 78.28
CA VAL A 406 -23.68 -21.22 77.80
C VAL A 406 -23.75 -20.62 76.36
N GLY A 407 -22.87 -20.94 75.40
CA GLY A 407 -22.88 -20.32 74.05
C GLY A 407 -23.68 -21.04 72.94
N THR A 408 -24.47 -20.31 72.12
CA THR A 408 -25.18 -20.75 70.90
C THR A 408 -24.58 -20.14 69.61
N VAL A 409 -24.68 -20.82 68.44
CA VAL A 409 -24.11 -20.34 67.15
C VAL A 409 -25.23 -20.00 66.14
N GLY A 410 -25.39 -18.72 65.79
CA GLY A 410 -26.34 -18.20 64.81
C GLY A 410 -25.89 -16.89 64.18
N GLN A 411 -26.42 -16.53 63.00
CA GLN A 411 -25.99 -15.33 62.27
C GLN A 411 -26.46 -14.04 63.00
N GLY A 412 -25.51 -13.24 63.49
CA GLY A 412 -25.76 -11.92 64.11
C GLY A 412 -25.58 -11.82 65.63
N ASP A 413 -25.09 -12.86 66.32
CA ASP A 413 -24.93 -12.82 67.79
C ASP A 413 -23.47 -12.54 68.23
N SER A 414 -23.27 -11.62 69.18
CA SER A 414 -21.98 -10.98 69.52
C SER A 414 -21.38 -11.45 70.87
N SER A 415 -21.66 -12.67 71.33
CA SER A 415 -21.22 -13.13 72.65
C SER A 415 -19.90 -13.91 72.62
N ASN A 416 -18.87 -13.43 73.34
CA ASN A 416 -17.56 -14.08 73.54
C ASN A 416 -17.64 -15.31 74.48
N GLY A 417 -18.61 -16.21 74.28
CA GLY A 417 -18.78 -17.44 75.04
C GLY A 417 -18.02 -18.63 74.45
N LEU A 418 -17.36 -19.44 75.28
CA LEU A 418 -16.74 -20.70 74.88
C LEU A 418 -17.83 -21.73 74.47
N VAL A 419 -17.66 -22.38 73.30
CA VAL A 419 -18.58 -23.39 72.72
C VAL A 419 -17.92 -24.77 72.61
N THR A 420 -18.71 -25.86 72.60
CA THR A 420 -18.19 -27.23 72.41
C THR A 420 -18.17 -27.64 70.93
N GLY A 421 -17.28 -28.57 70.55
CA GLY A 421 -17.11 -29.02 69.16
C GLY A 421 -18.33 -29.71 68.52
N LYS A 422 -19.27 -30.24 69.32
CA LYS A 422 -20.51 -30.86 68.81
C LYS A 422 -21.46 -29.83 68.20
N SER A 423 -21.55 -28.64 68.80
CA SER A 423 -22.46 -27.57 68.38
C SER A 423 -22.12 -26.98 67.00
N VAL A 424 -20.85 -27.11 66.56
CA VAL A 424 -20.38 -26.61 65.26
C VAL A 424 -20.71 -27.59 64.11
N TYR A 425 -20.71 -28.90 64.37
CA TYR A 425 -20.92 -29.93 63.34
C TYR A 425 -22.37 -30.00 62.84
N GLU A 426 -23.35 -29.84 63.73
CA GLU A 426 -24.77 -29.95 63.37
C GLU A 426 -25.30 -28.78 62.50
N ALA A 427 -24.64 -27.62 62.51
CA ALA A 427 -25.08 -26.42 61.79
C ALA A 427 -24.76 -26.42 60.27
N ILE A 428 -23.80 -27.25 59.82
CA ILE A 428 -23.23 -27.13 58.46
C ILE A 428 -23.84 -28.14 57.47
N HIS A 429 -24.43 -29.25 57.93
CA HIS A 429 -24.81 -30.39 57.07
C HIS A 429 -26.15 -30.31 56.32
N LYS A 430 -26.91 -29.19 56.39
CA LYS A 430 -28.30 -29.13 55.91
C LYS A 430 -28.55 -28.43 54.55
N TYR A 431 -27.52 -28.09 53.78
CA TYR A 431 -27.70 -27.42 52.47
C TYR A 431 -26.89 -28.09 51.33
N THR A 432 -27.57 -28.82 50.45
CA THR A 432 -27.06 -29.26 49.12
C THR A 432 -28.09 -28.86 48.05
N PRO A 433 -27.74 -28.18 46.92
CA PRO A 433 -28.74 -27.58 46.02
C PRO A 433 -29.16 -28.46 44.83
N LYS A 434 -30.41 -28.31 44.39
CA LYS A 434 -31.03 -28.79 43.14
C LYS A 434 -30.43 -28.08 41.91
N GLY A 435 -30.06 -28.81 40.85
CA GLY A 435 -29.47 -28.26 39.61
C GLY A 435 -30.38 -28.32 38.37
N LEU A 436 -30.22 -27.34 37.47
CA LEU A 436 -30.99 -27.01 36.25
C LEU A 436 -30.85 -27.96 35.04
N VAL A 437 -30.07 -29.04 35.15
CA VAL A 437 -29.87 -30.01 34.06
C VAL A 437 -30.22 -31.39 34.58
N GLN A 438 -31.24 -32.01 34.00
CA GLN A 438 -31.61 -33.39 34.28
C GLN A 438 -31.16 -34.26 33.11
N THR A 439 -30.42 -35.32 33.44
CA THR A 439 -30.07 -36.38 32.52
C THR A 439 -30.46 -37.70 33.15
N ASP A 440 -31.18 -38.52 32.39
CA ASP A 440 -31.49 -39.91 32.78
C ASP A 440 -30.41 -40.89 32.28
N GLY A 441 -29.29 -40.36 31.75
CA GLY A 441 -28.22 -41.13 31.14
C GLY A 441 -28.49 -41.58 29.70
N LYS A 442 -29.65 -41.24 29.11
CA LYS A 442 -29.98 -41.47 27.68
C LYS A 442 -30.32 -40.19 26.93
N VAL A 443 -30.99 -39.23 27.58
CA VAL A 443 -31.38 -37.94 26.99
C VAL A 443 -31.10 -36.82 28.02
N VAL A 444 -30.47 -35.73 27.56
CA VAL A 444 -30.35 -34.50 28.37
C VAL A 444 -31.57 -33.62 28.06
N THR A 445 -32.37 -33.31 29.08
CA THR A 445 -33.55 -32.44 28.92
C THR A 445 -33.31 -31.15 29.68
N VAL A 446 -33.36 -30.02 28.97
CA VAL A 446 -33.34 -28.68 29.58
C VAL A 446 -34.78 -28.26 29.84
N ASP A 447 -35.08 -27.86 31.07
CA ASP A 447 -36.41 -27.46 31.51
C ASP A 447 -36.95 -26.30 30.64
N LYS A 448 -38.19 -26.42 30.16
CA LYS A 448 -38.87 -25.44 29.27
C LYS A 448 -39.08 -24.08 29.94
N SER A 449 -38.92 -23.96 31.26
CA SER A 449 -39.04 -22.71 32.02
C SER A 449 -37.73 -21.97 32.32
N GLY A 450 -36.57 -22.45 31.85
CA GLY A 450 -35.27 -21.83 32.13
C GLY A 450 -34.99 -20.55 31.32
N THR A 451 -34.37 -19.54 31.95
CA THR A 451 -33.94 -18.26 31.34
C THR A 451 -32.59 -18.35 30.61
N ALA A 452 -32.09 -19.55 30.35
CA ALA A 452 -30.76 -19.73 29.75
C ALA A 452 -30.80 -19.49 28.24
N ASN A 453 -30.17 -18.39 27.78
CA ASN A 453 -30.06 -18.04 26.37
C ASN A 453 -28.94 -18.80 25.62
N GLN A 454 -28.07 -19.49 26.36
CA GLN A 454 -26.91 -20.19 25.81
C GLN A 454 -26.67 -21.49 26.61
N ILE A 455 -26.42 -22.58 25.89
CA ILE A 455 -25.97 -23.86 26.44
C ILE A 455 -24.52 -24.05 25.98
N ASP A 456 -23.58 -24.06 26.92
CA ASP A 456 -22.16 -24.28 26.63
C ASP A 456 -21.84 -25.79 26.72
N PHE A 457 -21.26 -26.33 25.64
CA PHE A 457 -20.83 -27.72 25.53
C PHE A 457 -19.31 -27.88 25.67
N SER A 458 -18.61 -26.83 26.12
CA SER A 458 -17.21 -26.92 26.50
C SER A 458 -17.03 -27.73 27.79
N GLY A 459 -15.90 -28.41 27.90
CA GLY A 459 -15.48 -29.11 29.11
C GLY A 459 -13.96 -29.08 29.24
N THR A 460 -13.41 -29.70 30.28
CA THR A 460 -11.97 -29.89 30.42
C THR A 460 -11.64 -31.38 30.34
N ASP A 461 -10.58 -31.73 29.62
CA ASP A 461 -10.03 -33.08 29.68
C ASP A 461 -9.41 -33.36 31.06
N LYS A 462 -9.00 -34.62 31.28
CA LYS A 462 -8.34 -35.06 32.52
C LYS A 462 -7.05 -34.32 32.86
N ASN A 463 -6.51 -33.52 31.94
CA ASN A 463 -5.30 -32.73 32.10
C ASN A 463 -5.61 -31.22 32.24
N GLY A 464 -6.88 -30.82 32.28
CA GLY A 464 -7.32 -29.43 32.44
C GLY A 464 -7.36 -28.62 31.14
N ASN A 465 -7.23 -29.23 29.97
CA ASN A 465 -7.35 -28.51 28.69
C ASN A 465 -8.81 -28.40 28.27
N SER A 466 -9.22 -27.22 27.77
CA SER A 466 -10.55 -27.04 27.21
C SER A 466 -10.77 -27.96 26.01
N ILE A 467 -11.82 -28.75 26.08
CA ILE A 467 -12.33 -29.60 25.00
C ILE A 467 -13.75 -29.18 24.64
N LEU A 468 -14.11 -29.34 23.38
CA LEU A 468 -15.50 -29.24 22.92
C LEU A 468 -16.06 -30.66 22.80
N ARG A 469 -17.33 -30.83 23.17
CA ARG A 469 -18.02 -32.13 23.08
C ARG A 469 -18.81 -32.22 21.78
N GLU A 470 -18.76 -33.38 21.12
CA GLU A 470 -19.54 -33.66 19.91
C GLU A 470 -21.03 -33.86 20.27
N ILE A 471 -21.93 -33.24 19.51
CA ILE A 471 -23.38 -33.41 19.66
C ILE A 471 -23.87 -34.31 18.52
N THR A 472 -24.18 -35.57 18.81
CA THR A 472 -24.67 -36.55 17.84
C THR A 472 -26.19 -36.71 17.89
N GLY A 473 -26.86 -36.95 16.75
CA GLY A 473 -28.29 -37.29 16.71
C GLY A 473 -29.28 -36.12 16.55
N VAL A 474 -28.83 -34.97 16.03
CA VAL A 474 -29.70 -33.81 15.78
C VAL A 474 -30.58 -34.02 14.54
N ILE A 475 -31.91 -33.94 14.71
CA ILE A 475 -32.87 -33.96 13.60
C ILE A 475 -33.11 -32.52 13.13
N THR A 476 -32.79 -32.22 11.88
CA THR A 476 -33.10 -30.93 11.24
C THR A 476 -34.48 -30.98 10.57
N ASN A 477 -35.30 -29.96 10.81
CA ASN A 477 -36.54 -29.75 10.05
C ASN A 477 -36.28 -28.77 8.89
N PRO A 478 -36.31 -29.21 7.62
CA PRO A 478 -36.02 -28.35 6.46
C PRO A 478 -37.01 -27.20 6.25
N ASN A 479 -38.17 -27.25 6.92
CA ASN A 479 -39.23 -26.26 6.78
C ASN A 479 -39.27 -25.24 7.93
N ASP A 480 -38.39 -25.35 8.93
CA ASP A 480 -38.27 -24.42 10.05
C ASP A 480 -36.92 -23.69 9.97
N PRO A 481 -36.88 -22.37 9.66
CA PRO A 481 -35.65 -21.61 9.49
C PRO A 481 -34.84 -21.43 10.79
N ASN A 482 -35.42 -21.74 11.95
CA ASN A 482 -34.73 -21.69 13.24
C ASN A 482 -34.26 -23.09 13.71
N SER A 483 -34.47 -24.13 12.90
CA SER A 483 -34.02 -25.48 13.23
C SER A 483 -32.51 -25.60 13.12
N VAL A 484 -31.89 -26.34 14.05
CA VAL A 484 -30.45 -26.61 14.03
C VAL A 484 -30.10 -27.46 12.80
N VAL A 485 -29.14 -26.99 12.00
CA VAL A 485 -28.73 -27.64 10.74
C VAL A 485 -27.73 -28.77 11.01
N ASN A 486 -28.08 -29.99 10.63
CA ASN A 486 -27.21 -31.16 10.64
C ASN A 486 -26.25 -31.09 9.44
N MET A 487 -24.98 -31.46 9.67
CA MET A 487 -23.92 -31.56 8.68
C MET A 487 -24.31 -32.42 7.47
N ASP A 488 -25.08 -33.50 7.65
CA ASP A 488 -25.51 -34.36 6.52
C ASP A 488 -26.42 -33.60 5.54
N THR A 489 -27.37 -32.81 6.06
CA THR A 489 -28.28 -31.98 5.26
C THR A 489 -27.50 -30.89 4.53
N LEU A 490 -26.54 -30.27 5.20
CA LEU A 490 -25.65 -29.27 4.59
C LEU A 490 -24.80 -29.91 3.47
N GLN A 491 -24.17 -31.05 3.73
CA GLN A 491 -23.37 -31.78 2.74
C GLN A 491 -24.21 -32.18 1.52
N SER A 492 -25.44 -32.66 1.70
CA SER A 492 -26.33 -33.01 0.59
C SER A 492 -26.69 -31.81 -0.29
N GLN A 493 -26.99 -30.66 0.32
CA GLN A 493 -27.29 -29.42 -0.43
C GLN A 493 -26.04 -28.87 -1.13
N THR A 494 -24.89 -28.87 -0.46
CA THR A 494 -23.60 -28.46 -1.05
C THR A 494 -23.20 -29.36 -2.22
N GLN A 495 -23.40 -30.68 -2.12
CA GLN A 495 -23.15 -31.61 -3.23
C GLN A 495 -24.08 -31.33 -4.42
N GLY A 496 -25.37 -31.09 -4.18
CA GLY A 496 -26.33 -30.75 -5.23
C GLY A 496 -26.04 -29.41 -5.92
N LEU A 497 -25.61 -28.40 -5.14
CA LEU A 497 -25.18 -27.11 -5.68
C LEU A 497 -23.88 -27.25 -6.48
N ASN A 498 -22.90 -27.99 -5.97
CA ASN A 498 -21.65 -28.26 -6.67
C ASN A 498 -21.91 -28.94 -8.02
N GLN A 499 -22.80 -29.93 -8.08
CA GLN A 499 -23.13 -30.58 -9.36
C GLN A 499 -23.78 -29.62 -10.38
N LYS A 500 -24.73 -28.78 -9.94
CA LYS A 500 -25.36 -27.78 -10.83
C LYS A 500 -24.36 -26.72 -11.30
N LEU A 501 -23.51 -26.24 -10.39
CA LEU A 501 -22.48 -25.25 -10.68
C LEU A 501 -21.41 -25.82 -11.63
N THR A 502 -20.89 -27.02 -11.35
CA THR A 502 -19.94 -27.71 -12.23
C THR A 502 -20.52 -27.90 -13.63
N LYS A 503 -21.79 -28.29 -13.75
CA LYS A 503 -22.47 -28.42 -15.05
C LYS A 503 -22.54 -27.07 -15.78
N ALA A 504 -22.96 -26.00 -15.11
CA ALA A 504 -23.06 -24.67 -15.70
C ALA A 504 -21.70 -24.13 -16.15
N VAL A 505 -20.67 -24.29 -15.33
CA VAL A 505 -19.29 -23.91 -15.65
C VAL A 505 -18.79 -24.71 -16.86
N ASN A 506 -18.95 -26.03 -16.86
CA ASN A 506 -18.46 -26.87 -17.96
C ASN A 506 -19.13 -26.51 -19.31
N VAL A 507 -20.44 -26.25 -19.31
CA VAL A 507 -21.19 -25.83 -20.51
C VAL A 507 -20.77 -24.43 -20.96
N GLY A 508 -20.62 -23.49 -20.04
CA GLY A 508 -20.16 -22.13 -20.34
C GLY A 508 -18.78 -22.11 -20.97
N THR A 509 -17.84 -22.89 -20.41
CA THR A 509 -16.49 -23.01 -20.95
C THR A 509 -16.47 -23.68 -22.32
N ALA A 510 -17.20 -24.79 -22.53
CA ALA A 510 -17.30 -25.43 -23.85
C ALA A 510 -17.85 -24.48 -24.92
N THR A 511 -18.84 -23.65 -24.56
CA THR A 511 -19.44 -22.62 -25.43
C THR A 511 -18.44 -21.52 -25.79
N ALA A 512 -17.69 -21.01 -24.80
CA ALA A 512 -16.65 -20.03 -25.02
C ALA A 512 -15.53 -20.57 -25.92
N SER A 513 -15.09 -21.82 -25.70
CA SER A 513 -14.09 -22.48 -26.54
C SER A 513 -14.57 -22.64 -27.99
N ALA A 514 -15.85 -22.99 -28.20
CA ALA A 514 -16.42 -23.05 -29.55
C ALA A 514 -16.39 -21.66 -30.22
N LEU A 515 -16.89 -20.61 -29.56
CA LEU A 515 -16.91 -19.25 -30.13
C LEU A 515 -15.50 -18.71 -30.43
N ALA A 516 -14.52 -19.00 -29.57
CA ALA A 516 -13.14 -18.54 -29.75
C ALA A 516 -12.43 -19.22 -30.93
N ALA A 517 -12.83 -20.45 -31.29
CA ALA A 517 -12.26 -21.19 -32.41
C ALA A 517 -12.86 -20.81 -33.78
N LEU A 518 -13.74 -19.80 -33.84
CA LEU A 518 -14.25 -19.30 -35.12
C LEU A 518 -13.25 -18.35 -35.76
N HIS A 519 -12.75 -18.72 -36.94
CA HIS A 519 -11.80 -17.91 -37.70
C HIS A 519 -12.33 -17.59 -39.10
N PRO A 520 -12.24 -16.33 -39.55
CA PRO A 520 -12.51 -15.95 -40.93
C PRO A 520 -11.39 -16.40 -41.86
N LEU A 521 -11.68 -16.52 -43.16
CA LEU A 521 -10.65 -16.64 -44.18
C LEU A 521 -9.93 -15.29 -44.38
N ASP A 522 -8.76 -15.33 -45.04
CA ASP A 522 -8.01 -14.13 -45.41
C ASP A 522 -8.84 -13.18 -46.29
N TYR A 523 -8.48 -11.90 -46.29
CA TYR A 523 -9.20 -10.90 -47.09
C TYR A 523 -9.05 -11.19 -48.58
N ASP A 524 -10.17 -11.34 -49.26
CA ASP A 524 -10.28 -11.42 -50.71
C ASP A 524 -11.16 -10.26 -51.20
N GLU A 525 -10.66 -9.48 -52.16
CA GLU A 525 -11.38 -8.33 -52.72
C GLU A 525 -12.65 -8.75 -53.49
N ALA A 526 -12.66 -9.94 -54.08
CA ALA A 526 -13.81 -10.50 -54.76
C ALA A 526 -14.85 -11.10 -53.79
N ASN A 527 -14.41 -11.59 -52.62
CA ASN A 527 -15.24 -12.31 -51.66
C ASN A 527 -15.09 -11.73 -50.24
N LYS A 528 -15.97 -10.79 -49.89
CA LYS A 528 -15.93 -10.02 -48.63
C LYS A 528 -16.65 -10.66 -47.45
N VAL A 529 -17.30 -11.81 -47.66
CA VAL A 529 -18.09 -12.54 -46.65
C VAL A 529 -17.48 -13.92 -46.45
N SER A 530 -17.32 -14.33 -45.19
CA SER A 530 -16.93 -15.70 -44.86
C SER A 530 -17.77 -16.23 -43.70
N PHE A 531 -17.89 -17.56 -43.65
CA PHE A 531 -18.60 -18.27 -42.58
C PHE A 531 -17.65 -19.29 -41.96
N ALA A 532 -17.77 -19.52 -40.66
CA ALA A 532 -17.03 -20.55 -39.94
C ALA A 532 -17.96 -21.35 -39.03
N VAL A 533 -17.58 -22.62 -38.82
CA VAL A 533 -18.22 -23.52 -37.87
C VAL A 533 -17.13 -24.11 -36.99
N SER A 534 -17.37 -24.16 -35.69
CA SER A 534 -16.40 -24.66 -34.72
C SER A 534 -17.07 -25.52 -33.65
N HIS A 535 -16.28 -26.34 -32.99
CA HIS A 535 -16.73 -27.24 -31.92
C HIS A 535 -15.84 -27.05 -30.69
N GLY A 536 -16.45 -26.87 -29.52
CA GLY A 536 -15.78 -26.72 -28.24
C GLY A 536 -16.16 -27.84 -27.29
N GLN A 537 -15.17 -28.38 -26.57
CA GLN A 537 -15.38 -29.42 -25.56
C GLN A 537 -14.62 -29.07 -24.29
N TYR A 538 -15.27 -29.21 -23.14
CA TYR A 538 -14.62 -29.04 -21.84
C TYR A 538 -15.27 -29.95 -20.79
N ASN A 539 -14.44 -30.78 -20.15
CA ASN A 539 -14.83 -31.68 -19.05
C ASN A 539 -16.14 -32.46 -19.32
N GLY A 540 -16.25 -33.06 -20.51
CA GLY A 540 -17.40 -33.85 -20.96
C GLY A 540 -18.55 -33.07 -21.62
N SER A 541 -18.64 -31.75 -21.41
CA SER A 541 -19.61 -30.88 -22.09
C SER A 541 -19.14 -30.50 -23.50
N LYS A 542 -20.09 -30.33 -24.44
CA LYS A 542 -19.84 -30.01 -25.85
C LYS A 542 -20.71 -28.84 -26.33
N ALA A 543 -20.18 -28.02 -27.23
CA ALA A 543 -20.91 -26.93 -27.88
C ALA A 543 -20.46 -26.76 -29.33
N THR A 544 -21.37 -26.39 -30.22
CA THR A 544 -21.05 -26.05 -31.62
C THR A 544 -21.39 -24.58 -31.87
N ALA A 545 -20.49 -23.84 -32.50
CA ALA A 545 -20.69 -22.44 -32.85
C ALA A 545 -20.68 -22.21 -34.36
N PHE A 546 -21.45 -21.23 -34.80
CA PHE A 546 -21.55 -20.77 -36.19
C PHE A 546 -21.28 -19.26 -36.20
N GLY A 547 -20.35 -18.82 -37.05
CA GLY A 547 -19.96 -17.41 -37.18
C GLY A 547 -20.02 -16.92 -38.61
N GLY A 548 -20.51 -15.71 -38.81
CA GLY A 548 -20.43 -14.96 -40.06
C GLY A 548 -19.48 -13.76 -39.89
N PHE A 549 -18.66 -13.52 -40.91
CA PHE A 549 -17.67 -12.44 -40.93
C PHE A 549 -17.79 -11.62 -42.21
N VAL A 550 -17.73 -10.31 -42.08
CA VAL A 550 -17.74 -9.38 -43.22
C VAL A 550 -16.50 -8.50 -43.15
N ARG A 551 -15.73 -8.45 -44.23
CA ARG A 551 -14.51 -7.63 -44.37
C ARG A 551 -14.68 -6.66 -45.54
N PRO A 552 -15.16 -5.42 -45.32
CA PRO A 552 -15.33 -4.44 -46.40
C PRO A 552 -14.02 -4.09 -47.12
N ASN A 553 -12.90 -4.14 -46.38
CA ASN A 553 -11.52 -3.96 -46.84
C ASN A 553 -10.57 -4.77 -45.94
N GLU A 554 -9.27 -4.72 -46.23
CA GLU A 554 -8.23 -5.45 -45.51
C GLU A 554 -8.03 -5.03 -44.02
N ASN A 555 -8.58 -3.88 -43.63
CA ASN A 555 -8.32 -3.23 -42.33
C ASN A 555 -9.49 -3.27 -41.35
N ILE A 556 -10.70 -3.66 -41.79
CA ILE A 556 -11.90 -3.68 -40.95
C ILE A 556 -12.62 -5.02 -41.10
N MET A 557 -13.02 -5.62 -39.98
CA MET A 557 -13.82 -6.84 -39.95
C MET A 557 -14.97 -6.73 -38.95
N LEU A 558 -16.17 -7.10 -39.38
CA LEU A 558 -17.32 -7.33 -38.53
C LEU A 558 -17.55 -8.83 -38.38
N SER A 559 -17.95 -9.26 -37.18
CA SER A 559 -18.22 -10.66 -36.84
C SER A 559 -19.51 -10.77 -36.03
N LEU A 560 -20.27 -11.83 -36.29
CA LEU A 560 -21.46 -12.22 -35.54
C LEU A 560 -21.47 -13.75 -35.42
N ALA A 561 -21.59 -14.29 -34.20
CA ALA A 561 -21.66 -15.73 -34.00
C ALA A 561 -22.71 -16.16 -32.98
N SER A 562 -23.16 -17.41 -33.09
CA SER A 562 -24.15 -18.04 -32.22
C SER A 562 -23.78 -19.49 -31.95
N THR A 563 -24.24 -20.02 -30.82
CA THR A 563 -23.96 -21.40 -30.37
C THR A 563 -25.21 -22.22 -30.17
N ILE A 564 -25.09 -23.53 -30.38
CA ILE A 564 -26.13 -24.51 -30.15
C ILE A 564 -25.59 -25.59 -29.20
N ASN A 565 -26.25 -25.75 -28.06
CA ASN A 565 -26.09 -26.82 -27.07
C ASN A 565 -27.48 -27.36 -26.69
N SER A 566 -27.52 -28.56 -26.13
CA SER A 566 -28.69 -29.29 -25.64
C SER A 566 -29.70 -28.49 -24.80
N ASN A 567 -29.31 -27.43 -24.09
CA ASN A 567 -30.23 -26.64 -23.24
C ASN A 567 -29.98 -25.12 -23.18
N ASP A 568 -28.84 -24.61 -23.67
CA ASP A 568 -28.47 -23.19 -23.56
C ASP A 568 -27.96 -22.64 -24.90
N ARG A 569 -28.14 -21.33 -25.13
CA ARG A 569 -27.69 -20.62 -26.34
C ARG A 569 -26.94 -19.35 -25.95
N ALA A 570 -25.81 -19.10 -26.60
CA ALA A 570 -25.05 -17.86 -26.47
C ALA A 570 -24.76 -17.25 -27.85
N TRP A 571 -24.63 -15.93 -27.90
CA TRP A 571 -24.31 -15.15 -29.09
C TRP A 571 -23.19 -14.14 -28.79
N ASN A 572 -22.40 -13.78 -29.81
CA ASN A 572 -21.42 -12.71 -29.73
C ASN A 572 -21.43 -11.84 -31.00
N ALA A 573 -20.96 -10.60 -30.88
CA ALA A 573 -20.72 -9.70 -31.99
C ALA A 573 -19.41 -8.95 -31.74
N GLY A 574 -18.62 -8.71 -32.79
CA GLY A 574 -17.30 -8.09 -32.66
C GLY A 574 -16.91 -7.25 -33.87
N LEU A 575 -16.20 -6.16 -33.61
CA LEU A 575 -15.56 -5.29 -34.61
C LEU A 575 -14.05 -5.36 -34.40
N SER A 576 -13.30 -5.58 -35.48
CA SER A 576 -11.83 -5.61 -35.45
C SER A 576 -11.26 -4.64 -36.47
N PHE A 577 -10.19 -3.94 -36.09
CA PHE A 577 -9.46 -3.01 -36.93
C PHE A 577 -7.96 -3.33 -36.89
N LYS A 578 -7.29 -3.23 -38.02
CA LYS A 578 -5.82 -3.31 -38.08
C LYS A 578 -5.23 -1.93 -37.82
N ILE A 579 -4.34 -1.82 -36.83
CA ILE A 579 -3.56 -0.60 -36.53
C ILE A 579 -2.08 -0.99 -36.59
N GLY A 580 -1.35 -0.37 -37.52
CA GLY A 580 0.08 -0.59 -37.70
C GLY A 580 0.55 -0.05 -39.04
N SER A 581 1.82 0.36 -39.10
CA SER A 581 2.48 0.78 -40.33
C SER A 581 2.80 -0.44 -41.20
N GLY A 582 1.79 -0.95 -41.91
CA GLY A 582 2.03 -1.75 -43.11
C GLY A 582 2.68 -0.86 -44.17
N SER A 583 3.79 -1.33 -44.74
CA SER A 583 4.62 -0.65 -45.72
C SER A 583 3.86 -0.37 -47.02
N SER A 584 3.05 0.68 -47.04
CA SER A 584 2.70 1.53 -48.18
C SER A 584 1.89 2.72 -47.66
N HIS A 585 2.56 3.85 -47.51
CA HIS A 585 1.95 5.12 -47.11
C HIS A 585 0.99 5.62 -48.19
N LYS A 586 -0.31 5.32 -48.07
CA LYS A 586 -1.34 6.26 -48.52
C LYS A 586 -1.74 7.10 -47.32
N LYS A 587 -1.18 8.31 -47.24
CA LYS A 587 -1.64 9.37 -46.34
C LYS A 587 -3.13 9.60 -46.65
N VAL A 588 -3.98 9.33 -45.67
CA VAL A 588 -5.40 9.72 -45.70
C VAL A 588 -5.45 11.24 -45.80
N SER A 589 -5.78 11.74 -46.98
CA SER A 589 -5.99 13.15 -47.32
C SER A 589 -7.28 13.67 -46.67
N GLN A 590 -7.44 14.99 -46.47
CA GLN A 590 -8.74 15.58 -46.10
C GLN A 590 -9.86 15.18 -47.09
N ASN A 591 -9.51 14.94 -48.36
CA ASN A 591 -10.43 14.39 -49.36
C ASN A 591 -10.81 12.93 -49.11
N ASP A 592 -9.92 12.15 -48.47
CA ASP A 592 -10.23 10.78 -48.07
C ASP A 592 -11.17 10.76 -46.87
N PHE A 593 -11.10 11.75 -45.97
CA PHE A 593 -12.03 11.89 -44.84
C PHE A 593 -13.44 12.27 -45.29
N GLU A 594 -13.57 13.14 -46.30
CA GLU A 594 -14.87 13.43 -46.95
C GLU A 594 -15.38 12.24 -47.79
N ALA A 595 -14.49 11.51 -48.47
CA ALA A 595 -14.85 10.27 -49.15
C ALA A 595 -15.25 9.14 -48.18
N LEU A 596 -14.63 9.08 -47.00
CA LEU A 596 -14.96 8.17 -45.89
C LEU A 596 -16.29 8.56 -45.23
N ARG A 597 -16.57 9.85 -45.07
CA ARG A 597 -17.87 10.35 -44.59
C ARG A 597 -18.99 10.05 -45.58
N ASN A 598 -18.79 10.36 -46.86
CA ASN A 598 -19.75 10.06 -47.91
C ASN A 598 -19.93 8.55 -48.14
N LYS A 599 -18.88 7.73 -47.92
CA LYS A 599 -19.00 6.26 -47.92
C LYS A 599 -19.67 5.74 -46.65
N ASN A 600 -19.47 6.35 -45.48
CA ASN A 600 -20.20 6.01 -44.27
C ASN A 600 -21.70 6.30 -44.42
N ASP A 601 -22.06 7.45 -44.97
CA ASP A 601 -23.48 7.80 -45.24
C ASP A 601 -24.09 6.84 -46.28
N LYS A 602 -23.31 6.40 -47.27
CA LYS A 602 -23.74 5.40 -48.27
C LYS A 602 -23.84 3.99 -47.68
N LEU A 603 -22.89 3.59 -46.84
CA LEU A 603 -22.89 2.29 -46.14
C LEU A 603 -24.00 2.22 -45.09
N GLU A 604 -24.34 3.32 -44.44
CA GLU A 604 -25.45 3.38 -43.48
C GLU A 604 -26.79 3.22 -44.22
N ASN A 605 -26.91 3.79 -45.41
CA ASN A 605 -28.04 3.56 -46.31
C ASN A 605 -28.10 2.12 -46.86
N GLU A 606 -26.96 1.55 -47.27
CA GLU A 606 -26.86 0.15 -47.73
C GLU A 606 -27.13 -0.85 -46.58
N LEU A 607 -26.70 -0.53 -45.35
CA LEU A 607 -26.97 -1.33 -44.15
C LEU A 607 -28.45 -1.28 -43.77
N ASN A 608 -29.11 -0.14 -43.93
CA ASN A 608 -30.55 -0.03 -43.74
C ASN A 608 -31.32 -0.81 -44.82
N GLN A 609 -30.88 -0.76 -46.07
CA GLN A 609 -31.43 -1.58 -47.16
C GLN A 609 -31.19 -3.08 -46.95
N LEU A 610 -30.01 -3.48 -46.45
CA LEU A 610 -29.68 -4.87 -46.16
C LEU A 610 -30.42 -5.38 -44.93
N LYS A 611 -30.63 -4.56 -43.90
CA LYS A 611 -31.53 -4.88 -42.76
C LYS A 611 -32.96 -5.07 -43.24
N GLU A 612 -33.43 -4.25 -44.18
CA GLU A 612 -34.75 -4.39 -44.78
C GLU A 612 -34.85 -5.64 -45.68
N GLN A 613 -33.79 -5.98 -46.42
CA GLN A 613 -33.70 -7.21 -47.20
C GLN A 613 -33.54 -8.46 -46.31
N LEU A 614 -32.82 -8.39 -45.19
CA LEU A 614 -32.67 -9.47 -44.22
C LEU A 614 -33.95 -9.66 -43.42
N SER A 615 -34.68 -8.58 -43.12
CA SER A 615 -36.06 -8.63 -42.62
C SER A 615 -36.95 -9.35 -43.63
N LYS A 616 -36.97 -8.92 -44.89
CA LYS A 616 -37.72 -9.57 -46.00
C LYS A 616 -37.30 -11.03 -46.23
N LEU A 617 -36.02 -11.36 -46.06
CA LEU A 617 -35.49 -12.72 -46.20
C LEU A 617 -35.82 -13.59 -44.98
N SER A 618 -35.82 -13.03 -43.76
CA SER A 618 -36.30 -13.70 -42.55
C SER A 618 -37.80 -13.98 -42.60
N THR A 619 -38.57 -13.08 -43.22
CA THR A 619 -40.00 -13.26 -43.51
C THR A 619 -40.23 -14.29 -44.64
N ARG A 620 -39.32 -14.39 -45.62
CA ARG A 620 -39.37 -15.40 -46.70
C ARG A 620 -38.90 -16.79 -46.25
N LEU A 621 -37.94 -16.88 -45.33
CA LEU A 621 -37.52 -18.14 -44.72
C LEU A 621 -38.55 -18.70 -43.72
N SER A 622 -39.55 -17.92 -43.30
CA SER A 622 -40.55 -18.37 -42.31
C SER A 622 -41.82 -19.02 -42.88
N ALA A 623 -42.06 -19.02 -44.21
CA ALA A 623 -43.04 -19.93 -44.83
C ALA A 623 -42.95 -19.90 -46.38
N LYS A 624 -42.49 -20.99 -47.00
CA LYS A 624 -42.75 -21.27 -48.41
C LYS A 624 -44.23 -21.68 -48.53
N ARG A 625 -45.12 -20.77 -48.96
CA ARG A 625 -46.54 -21.07 -49.20
C ARG A 625 -46.70 -21.83 -50.51
N THR A 626 -47.55 -22.86 -50.51
CA THR A 626 -47.70 -23.82 -51.61
C THR A 626 -48.98 -23.61 -52.46
N SER A 627 -49.78 -22.55 -52.26
CA SER A 627 -51.00 -22.30 -53.04
C SER A 627 -51.49 -20.85 -53.00
N PHE A 628 -52.15 -20.39 -54.07
CA PHE A 628 -52.84 -19.09 -54.14
C PHE A 628 -54.25 -19.19 -53.52
N PRO A 629 -54.69 -18.25 -52.65
CA PRO A 629 -55.97 -18.33 -51.95
C PRO A 629 -57.22 -18.18 -52.83
N ASP A 630 -57.08 -17.54 -53.99
CA ASP A 630 -58.15 -17.19 -54.92
C ASP A 630 -58.33 -18.19 -56.07
N VAL A 631 -57.59 -19.30 -56.07
CA VAL A 631 -57.76 -20.41 -57.02
C VAL A 631 -58.47 -21.56 -56.29
N PRO A 632 -59.78 -21.78 -56.55
CA PRO A 632 -60.53 -22.86 -55.91
C PRO A 632 -59.90 -24.23 -56.14
N ASN A 633 -60.04 -25.13 -55.16
CA ASN A 633 -59.43 -26.48 -55.20
C ASN A 633 -59.92 -27.34 -56.38
N ASP A 634 -61.09 -27.04 -56.92
CA ASP A 634 -61.77 -27.70 -58.03
C ASP A 634 -61.62 -26.94 -59.37
N HIS A 635 -60.85 -25.85 -59.42
CA HIS A 635 -60.66 -25.07 -60.63
C HIS A 635 -59.75 -25.81 -61.63
N TRP A 636 -60.18 -25.91 -62.90
CA TRP A 636 -59.50 -26.67 -63.95
C TRP A 636 -58.04 -26.25 -64.17
N ALA A 637 -57.71 -24.98 -63.95
CA ALA A 637 -56.36 -24.45 -64.15
C ALA A 637 -55.43 -24.62 -62.94
N LYS A 638 -55.92 -25.11 -61.80
CA LYS A 638 -55.19 -25.10 -60.53
C LYS A 638 -53.84 -25.81 -60.61
N GLU A 639 -53.82 -27.04 -61.11
CA GLU A 639 -52.61 -27.84 -61.19
C GLU A 639 -51.54 -27.18 -62.09
N ALA A 640 -51.98 -26.55 -63.18
CA ALA A 640 -51.10 -25.78 -64.06
C ALA A 640 -50.56 -24.52 -63.37
N VAL A 641 -51.38 -23.80 -62.63
CA VAL A 641 -50.98 -22.59 -61.89
C VAL A 641 -50.00 -22.92 -60.77
N GLU A 642 -50.25 -23.98 -59.99
CA GLU A 642 -49.36 -24.44 -58.92
C GLU A 642 -48.04 -24.98 -59.48
N THR A 643 -48.07 -25.67 -60.63
CA THR A 643 -46.85 -26.14 -61.31
C THR A 643 -46.00 -24.98 -61.83
N LEU A 644 -46.63 -23.98 -62.46
CA LEU A 644 -45.92 -22.78 -62.95
C LEU A 644 -45.37 -21.94 -61.79
N HIS A 645 -46.07 -21.89 -60.66
CA HIS A 645 -45.58 -21.22 -59.45
C HIS A 645 -44.44 -22.00 -58.79
N GLY A 646 -44.54 -23.32 -58.71
CA GLY A 646 -43.50 -24.20 -58.17
C GLY A 646 -42.21 -24.20 -58.99
N ASN A 647 -42.30 -23.86 -60.28
CA ASN A 647 -41.16 -23.76 -61.21
C ASN A 647 -40.68 -22.31 -61.43
N ASP A 648 -41.04 -21.36 -60.56
CA ASP A 648 -40.65 -19.94 -60.62
C ASP A 648 -41.07 -19.18 -61.90
N VAL A 649 -41.99 -19.76 -62.69
CA VAL A 649 -42.51 -19.16 -63.94
C VAL A 649 -43.53 -18.07 -63.66
N LEU A 650 -44.27 -18.16 -62.54
CA LEU A 650 -45.30 -17.21 -62.14
C LEU A 650 -45.30 -16.96 -60.61
N ASP A 651 -45.34 -15.69 -60.19
CA ASP A 651 -45.21 -15.30 -58.75
C ASP A 651 -46.52 -14.76 -58.13
N GLY A 652 -47.61 -14.66 -58.90
CA GLY A 652 -48.86 -14.03 -58.48
C GLY A 652 -48.74 -12.50 -58.28
N TYR A 653 -49.77 -11.88 -57.72
CA TYR A 653 -49.81 -10.44 -57.44
C TYR A 653 -49.31 -10.12 -56.02
N PRO A 654 -48.92 -8.87 -55.72
CA PRO A 654 -48.36 -8.48 -54.42
C PRO A 654 -49.26 -8.72 -53.21
N ASP A 655 -50.57 -8.89 -53.42
CA ASP A 655 -51.57 -9.23 -52.40
C ASP A 655 -51.67 -10.74 -52.13
N GLY A 656 -50.90 -11.57 -52.85
CA GLY A 656 -50.84 -13.02 -52.66
C GLY A 656 -51.88 -13.81 -53.44
N GLU A 657 -52.62 -13.17 -54.35
CA GLU A 657 -53.62 -13.76 -55.24
C GLU A 657 -53.09 -13.99 -56.67
N PHE A 658 -53.69 -14.93 -57.41
CA PHE A 658 -53.40 -15.23 -58.81
C PHE A 658 -54.15 -14.31 -59.79
N LYS A 659 -55.40 -13.96 -59.49
CA LYS A 659 -56.35 -13.15 -60.27
C LYS A 659 -56.58 -13.66 -61.69
N GLY A 660 -56.99 -14.93 -61.80
CA GLY A 660 -57.10 -15.65 -63.09
C GLY A 660 -58.00 -15.01 -64.15
N ASP A 661 -58.99 -14.20 -63.76
CA ASP A 661 -59.90 -13.52 -64.70
C ASP A 661 -59.37 -12.17 -65.20
N LYS A 662 -58.22 -11.71 -64.68
CA LYS A 662 -57.62 -10.46 -65.09
C LYS A 662 -56.82 -10.65 -66.38
N GLN A 663 -57.05 -9.76 -67.36
CA GLN A 663 -56.25 -9.75 -68.58
C GLN A 663 -54.79 -9.46 -68.26
N LEU A 664 -53.90 -10.35 -68.73
CA LEU A 664 -52.47 -10.20 -68.59
C LEU A 664 -51.95 -9.09 -69.51
N THR A 665 -51.09 -8.24 -68.99
CA THR A 665 -50.38 -7.26 -69.82
C THR A 665 -49.32 -7.96 -70.68
N ARG A 666 -48.98 -7.36 -71.83
CA ARG A 666 -47.92 -7.88 -72.72
C ARG A 666 -46.57 -8.02 -72.00
N TYR A 667 -46.32 -7.18 -70.98
CA TYR A 667 -45.11 -7.23 -70.17
C TYR A 667 -45.10 -8.43 -69.23
N GLU A 668 -46.19 -8.66 -68.50
CA GLU A 668 -46.35 -9.84 -67.63
C GLU A 668 -46.24 -11.15 -68.46
N TYR A 669 -46.79 -11.17 -69.67
CA TYR A 669 -46.73 -12.34 -70.55
C TYR A 669 -45.30 -12.61 -71.05
N ALA A 670 -44.58 -11.57 -71.46
CA ALA A 670 -43.18 -11.70 -71.87
C ALA A 670 -42.28 -12.17 -70.71
N GLN A 671 -42.57 -11.73 -69.48
CA GLN A 671 -41.83 -12.15 -68.29
C GLN A 671 -42.07 -13.63 -67.97
N MET A 672 -43.32 -14.10 -68.07
CA MET A 672 -43.64 -15.53 -67.92
C MET A 672 -42.97 -16.37 -69.00
N LEU A 673 -42.99 -15.92 -70.26
CA LEU A 673 -42.34 -16.61 -71.37
C LEU A 673 -40.82 -16.71 -71.16
N PHE A 674 -40.19 -15.63 -70.71
CA PHE A 674 -38.75 -15.62 -70.41
C PHE A 674 -38.38 -16.56 -69.26
N LYS A 675 -39.20 -16.62 -68.21
CA LYS A 675 -38.98 -17.51 -67.07
C LYS A 675 -39.22 -18.98 -67.43
N GLY A 676 -40.20 -19.28 -68.28
CA GLY A 676 -40.49 -20.65 -68.73
C GLY A 676 -39.53 -21.22 -69.78
N LEU A 677 -38.66 -20.39 -70.36
CA LEU A 677 -37.61 -20.79 -71.31
C LEU A 677 -36.25 -21.05 -70.64
N LYS A 678 -36.13 -20.79 -69.33
CA LYS A 678 -35.01 -21.22 -68.49
C LYS A 678 -35.31 -22.56 -67.86
#